data_AF-A0A7K2YER7-F1
#
_entry.id   AF-A0A7K2YER7-F1
#
_cell.length_a   1.000
_cell.length_b   1.000
_cell.length_c   1.000
_cell.angle_alpha   90.00
_cell.angle_beta   90.00
_cell.angle_gamma   90.00
#
_symmetry.space_group_name_H-M   'P 1'
#
loop_
_entity.id
_entity.type
_entity.pdbx_description
1 polymer ?
#
loop_
_entity_poly.entity_id
_entity_poly.type
_entity_poly.pdbx_seq_one_letter_code
_entity_poly.pdbx_strand_id
1 'polypeptide(L)'
;MSSEFRVSRVDRLDRLRAQLRGESVSKRAEGRRPPPPCMNLLLGAVLHAAARLDAGLEPTALEARLVDPLRELFSDEEVRDFGRVYTEAASTRATVFPAALAERTIDRGYELEDLWRDLAAVAGEVAAQPNVNVHDLDVPPVVDEEGRSESEEFLQGAASYGFGATVVTASGAERAAPDAAPVVARLSFDRFYVKRGSNEWSDDEIFWATGAAADEGVRRKMVTRTYTGINNGETHRFDPNTVVYHGSVSKVLAFDIECWEEDNGPPSEFLTMLRAILQQLKEGADALSGWPVGTNLEALQAYAAMAGNIAGLVLAILNWLADDLIENRTFLLDRAALDKIKGKPYQEHMWTFGAEQHTGEGEHHLYARTSVTVVPDVVVKSHGGVSWSLPTQPLGGTGVSAPALAVFGDRLYLAVRGLDDGVYVCRWDGNSWSPYTQVSSWGTDDTPALAVHGGRLYLAHHNSDNLVYVASTGDGTNWTNPVQLPGTTPYGPALGVQDGALVCAITGMDRGIWFSRLGTTWGAFSKHPALSTITAPALVNQGNTLHMGLTGTDGNPYLQSHANGGWNTHVNLDRSWLAVGSPALGMRNDALHYAVTGADGRIWFKYVSGGGWSAGESIPSTGPVVAAPAIAGYKGILYAAFLAT
;
A
#
# COMPACT_ATOMS: atom_id res chain seq x y z
N MET A 1 28.35 -8.12 4.90
CA MET A 1 28.68 -8.61 3.55
C MET A 1 27.77 -7.83 2.62
N SER A 2 28.31 -6.95 1.78
CA SER A 2 27.47 -6.21 0.82
C SER A 2 26.89 -7.22 -0.16
N SER A 3 25.57 -7.21 -0.34
CA SER A 3 24.97 -7.75 -1.55
C SER A 3 25.60 -7.01 -2.72
N GLU A 4 26.28 -7.72 -3.62
CA GLU A 4 26.72 -7.12 -4.87
C GLU A 4 25.48 -6.80 -5.71
N PHE A 5 25.34 -5.54 -6.10
CA PHE A 5 24.31 -5.10 -7.04
C PHE A 5 24.52 -5.74 -8.40
N ARG A 6 23.45 -5.90 -9.20
CA ARG A 6 23.58 -6.35 -10.60
C ARG A 6 24.51 -5.47 -11.43
N VAL A 7 24.45 -4.16 -11.21
CA VAL A 7 25.35 -3.17 -11.84
C VAL A 7 26.47 -2.87 -10.84
N SER A 8 27.74 -2.87 -11.26
CA SER A 8 28.83 -2.55 -10.34
C SER A 8 28.87 -1.06 -10.00
N ARG A 9 29.48 -0.66 -8.86
CA ARG A 9 29.69 0.76 -8.52
C ARG A 9 30.41 1.53 -9.64
N VAL A 10 31.39 0.91 -10.29
CA VAL A 10 32.11 1.51 -11.42
C VAL A 10 31.17 1.77 -12.58
N ASP A 11 30.40 0.76 -12.97
CA ASP A 11 29.43 0.89 -14.06
C ASP A 11 28.40 1.96 -13.72
N ARG A 12 27.86 2.01 -12.49
CA ARG A 12 26.93 3.05 -12.04
C ARG A 12 27.49 4.47 -12.19
N LEU A 13 28.74 4.68 -11.79
CA LEU A 13 29.40 5.98 -11.97
C LEU A 13 29.57 6.32 -13.46
N ASP A 14 29.86 5.34 -14.31
CA ASP A 14 29.94 5.54 -15.75
C ASP A 14 28.58 5.84 -16.38
N ARG A 15 27.50 5.18 -15.91
CA ARG A 15 26.12 5.51 -16.29
C ARG A 15 25.77 6.94 -15.89
N LEU A 16 26.10 7.37 -14.67
CA LEU A 16 25.89 8.74 -14.22
C LEU A 16 26.68 9.75 -15.07
N ARG A 17 27.95 9.48 -15.39
CA ARG A 17 28.75 10.33 -16.28
C ARG A 17 28.12 10.46 -17.66
N ALA A 18 27.66 9.35 -18.25
CA ALA A 18 26.96 9.35 -19.53
C ALA A 18 25.68 10.18 -19.47
N GLN A 19 24.87 9.99 -18.41
CA GLN A 19 23.66 10.76 -18.15
C GLN A 19 23.93 12.26 -18.10
N LEU A 20 24.98 12.67 -17.38
CA LEU A 20 25.40 14.08 -17.26
C LEU A 20 25.99 14.67 -18.55
N ARG A 21 26.27 13.84 -19.56
CA ARG A 21 26.64 14.24 -20.92
C ARG A 21 25.46 14.19 -21.90
N GLY A 22 24.27 13.76 -21.46
CA GLY A 22 23.11 13.52 -22.34
C GLY A 22 23.27 12.30 -23.24
N GLU A 23 24.13 11.35 -22.87
CA GLU A 23 24.39 10.11 -23.58
C GLU A 23 23.51 8.98 -23.02
N SER A 24 23.37 7.88 -23.77
CA SER A 24 22.67 6.68 -23.28
C SER A 24 23.42 6.05 -22.09
N VAL A 25 22.65 5.62 -21.09
CA VAL A 25 23.17 5.10 -19.82
C VAL A 25 23.25 3.58 -19.76
N SER A 26 22.61 2.87 -20.69
CA SER A 26 22.65 1.41 -20.78
C SER A 26 22.28 0.96 -22.20
N LYS A 27 22.50 -0.31 -22.51
CA LYS A 27 22.03 -0.90 -23.77
C LYS A 27 20.52 -0.75 -23.97
N ARG A 28 19.74 -0.90 -22.90
CA ARG A 28 18.27 -0.73 -22.97
C ARG A 28 17.83 0.71 -23.14
N ALA A 29 18.63 1.66 -22.64
CA ALA A 29 18.41 3.08 -22.91
C ALA A 29 18.85 3.48 -24.33
N GLU A 30 19.55 2.62 -25.10
CA GLU A 30 19.88 2.91 -26.49
C GLU A 30 18.60 3.08 -27.32
N GLY A 31 18.48 4.21 -28.01
CA GLY A 31 17.28 4.57 -28.77
C GLY A 31 16.22 5.33 -27.96
N ARG A 32 16.33 5.38 -26.62
CA ARG A 32 15.52 6.28 -25.79
C ARG A 32 16.09 7.71 -25.82
N ARG A 33 15.22 8.70 -25.66
CA ARG A 33 15.59 10.11 -25.53
C ARG A 33 15.95 10.40 -24.07
N PRO A 34 17.02 11.15 -23.79
CA PRO A 34 17.29 11.59 -22.43
C PRO A 34 16.16 12.52 -21.95
N PRO A 35 15.78 12.48 -20.66
CA PRO A 35 14.80 13.41 -20.11
C PRO A 35 15.25 14.87 -20.33
N PRO A 36 14.34 15.78 -20.73
CA PRO A 36 14.68 17.18 -20.92
C PRO A 36 15.01 17.86 -19.58
N PRO A 37 15.76 18.98 -19.59
CA PRO A 37 16.20 19.65 -18.37
C PRO A 37 15.09 19.96 -17.36
N CYS A 38 13.89 20.35 -17.81
CA CYS A 38 12.75 20.65 -16.94
C CYS A 38 12.26 19.47 -16.08
N MET A 39 12.64 18.23 -16.42
CA MET A 39 12.25 17.00 -15.71
C MET A 39 13.30 16.55 -14.68
N ASN A 40 14.41 17.28 -14.54
CA ASN A 40 15.55 16.90 -13.71
C ASN A 40 15.79 17.84 -12.52
N LEU A 41 14.77 18.56 -12.03
CA LEU A 41 14.87 19.37 -10.79
C LEU A 41 15.20 18.49 -9.59
N LEU A 42 14.43 17.42 -9.33
CA LEU A 42 14.66 16.57 -8.17
C LEU A 42 15.99 15.80 -8.29
N LEU A 43 16.32 15.30 -9.48
CA LEU A 43 17.63 14.68 -9.74
C LEU A 43 18.79 15.65 -9.49
N GLY A 44 18.69 16.87 -10.00
CA GLY A 44 19.72 17.87 -9.79
C GLY A 44 19.84 18.27 -8.31
N ALA A 45 18.74 18.34 -7.56
CA ALA A 45 18.76 18.62 -6.13
C ALA A 45 19.43 17.49 -5.32
N VAL A 46 19.13 16.23 -5.65
CA VAL A 46 19.78 15.06 -5.05
C VAL A 46 21.29 15.06 -5.32
N LEU A 47 21.71 15.29 -6.56
CA LEU A 47 23.14 15.31 -6.92
C LEU A 47 23.87 16.55 -6.36
N HIS A 48 23.17 17.68 -6.24
CA HIS A 48 23.68 18.87 -5.57
C HIS A 48 23.91 18.62 -4.07
N ALA A 49 22.96 17.96 -3.40
CA ALA A 49 23.10 17.51 -2.01
C ALA A 49 24.28 16.55 -1.83
N ALA A 50 24.43 15.58 -2.74
CA ALA A 50 25.56 14.67 -2.77
C ALA A 50 26.91 15.40 -2.94
N ALA A 51 26.97 16.42 -3.80
CA ALA A 51 28.17 17.24 -4.00
C ALA A 51 28.52 18.08 -2.75
N ARG A 52 27.50 18.57 -2.02
CA ARG A 52 27.69 19.22 -0.72
C ARG A 52 28.26 18.25 0.31
N LEU A 53 27.73 17.03 0.39
CA LEU A 53 28.25 15.98 1.27
C LEU A 53 29.70 15.57 0.95
N ASP A 54 30.08 15.52 -0.33
CA ASP A 54 31.47 15.26 -0.75
C ASP A 54 32.40 16.40 -0.31
N ALA A 55 31.94 17.65 -0.42
CA ALA A 55 32.69 18.82 0.03
C ALA A 55 32.70 19.02 1.57
N GLY A 56 32.06 18.13 2.33
CA GLY A 56 31.93 18.24 3.79
C GLY A 56 30.99 19.35 4.26
N LEU A 57 30.04 19.76 3.41
CA LEU A 57 28.99 20.72 3.73
C LEU A 57 27.73 20.00 4.20
N GLU A 58 27.04 20.59 5.17
CA GLU A 58 25.75 20.07 5.64
C GLU A 58 24.65 20.32 4.59
N PRO A 59 23.86 19.30 4.21
CA PRO A 59 22.67 19.48 3.38
C PRO A 59 21.62 20.36 4.05
N THR A 60 20.79 21.03 3.25
CA THR A 60 19.54 21.62 3.76
C THR A 60 18.56 20.55 4.24
N ALA A 61 17.47 20.96 4.90
CA ALA A 61 16.42 20.02 5.31
C ALA A 61 15.74 19.32 4.12
N LEU A 62 15.59 20.00 2.98
CA LEU A 62 15.09 19.36 1.76
C LEU A 62 16.14 18.43 1.16
N GLU A 63 17.38 18.89 1.01
CA GLU A 63 18.47 18.09 0.44
C GLU A 63 18.71 16.80 1.21
N ALA A 64 18.70 16.84 2.56
CA ALA A 64 18.83 15.67 3.41
C ALA A 64 17.72 14.64 3.10
N ARG A 65 16.45 15.08 3.10
CA ARG A 65 15.30 14.20 2.79
C ARG A 65 15.38 13.55 1.40
N LEU A 66 15.92 14.28 0.42
CA LEU A 66 16.06 13.78 -0.95
C LEU A 66 17.24 12.81 -1.10
N VAL A 67 18.37 13.06 -0.43
CA VAL A 67 19.63 12.29 -0.60
C VAL A 67 19.74 11.10 0.35
N ASP A 68 19.12 11.15 1.54
CA ASP A 68 19.18 10.05 2.51
C ASP A 68 18.65 8.71 1.96
N PRO A 69 17.59 8.65 1.13
CA PRO A 69 17.17 7.42 0.47
C PRO A 69 18.26 6.81 -0.41
N LEU A 70 19.07 7.65 -1.08
CA LEU A 70 20.22 7.18 -1.85
C LEU A 70 21.35 6.70 -0.94
N ARG A 71 21.48 7.21 0.29
CA ARG A 71 22.46 6.73 1.29
C ARG A 71 22.02 5.45 2.00
N GLU A 72 20.73 5.14 1.99
CA GLU A 72 20.22 3.83 2.37
C GLU A 72 20.41 2.80 1.25
N LEU A 73 20.23 3.25 0.01
CA LEU A 73 20.36 2.42 -1.19
C LEU A 73 21.83 2.15 -1.54
N PHE A 74 22.66 3.18 -1.54
CA PHE A 74 24.09 3.14 -1.84
C PHE A 74 24.91 3.41 -0.58
N SER A 75 26.19 3.05 -0.59
CA SER A 75 27.07 3.44 0.52
C SER A 75 27.25 4.96 0.59
N ASP A 76 27.45 5.49 1.79
CA ASP A 76 27.81 6.90 2.03
C ASP A 76 29.02 7.39 1.21
N GLU A 77 29.94 6.47 0.87
CA GLU A 77 31.09 6.76 0.02
C GLU A 77 30.69 6.93 -1.44
N GLU A 78 29.82 6.04 -1.94
CA GLU A 78 29.34 6.08 -3.32
C GLU A 78 28.43 7.29 -3.60
N VAL A 79 27.59 7.69 -2.64
CA VAL A 79 26.81 8.93 -2.77
C VAL A 79 27.73 10.14 -2.89
N ARG A 80 28.86 10.18 -2.15
CA ARG A 80 29.85 11.25 -2.32
C ARG A 80 30.52 11.20 -3.69
N ASP A 81 30.79 10.03 -4.24
CA ASP A 81 31.27 9.91 -5.62
C ASP A 81 30.27 10.46 -6.64
N PHE A 82 28.95 10.25 -6.44
CA PHE A 82 27.92 10.86 -7.30
C PHE A 82 28.02 12.38 -7.25
N GLY A 83 28.22 12.95 -6.05
CA GLY A 83 28.49 14.37 -5.85
C GLY A 83 29.75 14.88 -6.56
N ARG A 84 30.82 14.09 -6.54
CA ARG A 84 32.07 14.39 -7.25
C ARG A 84 31.85 14.41 -8.76
N VAL A 85 31.19 13.38 -9.31
CA VAL A 85 30.84 13.29 -10.73
C VAL A 85 29.96 14.48 -11.17
N TYR A 86 28.98 14.86 -10.35
CA TYR A 86 28.15 16.04 -10.59
C TYR A 86 28.97 17.34 -10.66
N THR A 87 29.96 17.49 -9.77
CA THR A 87 30.85 18.66 -9.74
C THR A 87 31.78 18.68 -10.95
N GLU A 88 32.32 17.53 -11.36
CA GLU A 88 33.19 17.38 -12.54
C GLU A 88 32.43 17.70 -13.85
N ALA A 89 31.13 17.43 -13.90
CA ALA A 89 30.27 17.68 -15.06
C ALA A 89 29.82 19.14 -15.22
N ALA A 90 30.45 20.11 -14.52
CA ALA A 90 30.00 21.50 -14.48
C ALA A 90 29.76 22.14 -15.86
N SER A 91 30.55 21.77 -16.88
CA SER A 91 30.43 22.30 -18.25
C SER A 91 29.24 21.75 -19.04
N THR A 92 28.67 20.60 -18.66
CA THR A 92 27.54 19.96 -19.35
C THR A 92 26.25 20.03 -18.54
N ARG A 93 26.28 20.46 -17.27
CA ARG A 93 25.07 20.53 -16.42
C ARG A 93 23.88 21.26 -17.06
N ALA A 94 24.12 22.32 -17.83
CA ALA A 94 23.04 23.08 -18.48
C ALA A 94 22.29 22.30 -19.58
N THR A 95 22.84 21.19 -20.09
CA THR A 95 22.13 20.33 -21.05
C THR A 95 21.23 19.29 -20.37
N VAL A 96 21.37 19.11 -19.05
CA VAL A 96 20.68 18.07 -18.27
C VAL A 96 19.80 18.64 -17.18
N PHE A 97 20.15 19.79 -16.61
CA PHE A 97 19.45 20.41 -15.49
C PHE A 97 18.89 21.78 -15.86
N PRO A 98 17.78 22.20 -15.24
CA PRO A 98 17.30 23.56 -15.40
C PRO A 98 18.30 24.54 -14.79
N ALA A 99 18.28 25.80 -15.25
CA ALA A 99 19.25 26.83 -14.85
C ALA A 99 19.43 26.94 -13.33
N ALA A 100 18.33 26.80 -12.57
CA ALA A 100 18.30 26.84 -11.11
C ALA A 100 19.28 25.87 -10.41
N LEU A 101 19.63 24.75 -11.07
CA LEU A 101 20.58 23.75 -10.56
C LEU A 101 21.83 23.64 -11.41
N ALA A 102 21.74 23.89 -12.72
CA ALA A 102 22.90 23.89 -13.60
C ALA A 102 23.95 24.96 -13.20
N GLU A 103 23.46 26.12 -12.73
CA GLU A 103 24.30 27.27 -12.37
C GLU A 103 24.55 27.36 -10.86
N ARG A 104 23.88 26.52 -10.05
CA ARG A 104 23.98 26.58 -8.59
C ARG A 104 25.36 26.14 -8.13
N THR A 105 25.92 26.94 -7.23
CA THR A 105 27.18 26.68 -6.56
C THR A 105 26.94 25.94 -5.25
N ILE A 106 27.82 25.00 -4.92
CA ILE A 106 27.65 24.11 -3.76
C ILE A 106 27.67 24.82 -2.41
N ASP A 107 28.07 26.09 -2.31
CA ASP A 107 27.96 26.88 -1.06
C ASP A 107 26.50 27.24 -0.74
N ARG A 108 25.60 27.25 -1.74
CA ARG A 108 24.19 27.59 -1.58
C ARG A 108 23.31 26.34 -1.59
N GLY A 109 22.90 25.86 -0.42
CA GLY A 109 21.99 24.71 -0.31
C GLY A 109 20.63 24.97 -0.96
N TYR A 110 19.94 23.92 -1.42
CA TYR A 110 18.63 23.99 -2.09
C TYR A 110 17.47 23.75 -1.11
N GLU A 111 16.60 24.74 -0.91
CA GLU A 111 15.53 24.70 0.10
C GLU A 111 14.15 24.35 -0.48
N LEU A 112 13.16 24.10 0.38
CA LEU A 112 11.79 23.81 -0.06
C LEU A 112 11.17 24.98 -0.84
N GLU A 113 11.45 26.21 -0.45
CA GLU A 113 11.01 27.40 -1.17
C GLU A 113 11.67 27.54 -2.55
N ASP A 114 12.91 27.05 -2.71
CA ASP A 114 13.56 26.97 -4.01
C ASP A 114 12.82 25.97 -4.90
N LEU A 115 12.54 24.76 -4.37
CA LEU A 115 11.77 23.74 -5.08
C LEU A 115 10.42 24.29 -5.55
N TRP A 116 9.70 25.00 -4.70
CA TRP A 116 8.41 25.57 -5.09
C TRP A 116 8.53 26.62 -6.20
N ARG A 117 9.47 27.55 -6.07
CA ARG A 117 9.72 28.55 -7.12
C ARG A 117 10.09 27.88 -8.45
N ASP A 118 10.98 26.90 -8.40
CA ASP A 118 11.57 26.32 -9.61
C ASP A 118 10.61 25.33 -10.28
N LEU A 119 9.76 24.61 -9.52
CA LEU A 119 8.64 23.85 -10.07
C LEU A 119 7.65 24.73 -10.81
N ALA A 120 7.29 25.89 -10.25
CA ALA A 120 6.41 26.84 -10.92
C ALA A 120 7.05 27.38 -12.22
N ALA A 121 8.37 27.58 -12.23
CA ALA A 121 9.09 28.07 -13.41
C ALA A 121 9.12 27.06 -14.56
N VAL A 122 9.24 25.75 -14.27
CA VAL A 122 9.28 24.71 -15.31
C VAL A 122 7.90 24.13 -15.66
N ALA A 123 6.85 24.52 -14.93
CA ALA A 123 5.55 23.86 -14.99
C ALA A 123 4.93 23.78 -16.39
N GLY A 124 4.98 24.88 -17.14
CA GLY A 124 4.47 24.91 -18.52
C GLY A 124 5.29 24.05 -19.48
N GLU A 125 6.61 23.97 -19.30
CA GLU A 125 7.50 23.14 -20.13
C GLU A 125 7.30 21.65 -19.84
N VAL A 126 7.15 21.28 -18.57
CA VAL A 126 6.87 19.89 -18.15
C VAL A 126 5.50 19.45 -18.66
N ALA A 127 4.45 20.25 -18.46
CA ALA A 127 3.10 19.91 -18.88
C ALA A 127 2.96 19.78 -20.42
N ALA A 128 3.88 20.34 -21.19
CA ALA A 128 3.92 20.22 -22.65
C ALA A 128 4.73 19.02 -23.14
N GLN A 129 5.39 18.26 -22.25
CA GLN A 129 6.14 17.07 -22.67
C GLN A 129 5.19 15.96 -23.12
N PRO A 130 5.52 15.23 -24.19
CA PRO A 130 4.65 14.19 -24.71
C PRO A 130 4.60 12.96 -23.81
N ASN A 131 5.40 12.85 -22.75
CA ASN A 131 5.29 11.79 -21.74
C ASN A 131 4.63 12.26 -20.44
N VAL A 132 3.94 13.40 -20.46
CA VAL A 132 3.15 13.92 -19.35
C VAL A 132 1.69 14.01 -19.77
N ASN A 133 0.82 13.32 -19.04
CA ASN A 133 -0.61 13.28 -19.26
C ASN A 133 -1.36 13.99 -18.13
N VAL A 134 -2.45 14.65 -18.48
CA VAL A 134 -3.40 15.23 -17.52
C VAL A 134 -4.77 14.61 -17.79
N HIS A 135 -5.20 13.73 -16.89
CA HIS A 135 -6.49 13.08 -16.95
C HIS A 135 -7.52 13.84 -16.10
N ASP A 136 -8.36 14.63 -16.74
CA ASP A 136 -9.46 15.34 -16.10
C ASP A 136 -10.73 14.48 -16.09
N LEU A 137 -11.20 14.09 -14.90
CA LEU A 137 -12.38 13.25 -14.70
C LEU A 137 -13.71 13.92 -15.06
N ASP A 138 -13.70 15.24 -15.31
CA ASP A 138 -14.86 15.97 -15.84
C ASP A 138 -14.93 15.95 -17.37
N VAL A 139 -13.85 15.55 -18.04
CA VAL A 139 -13.82 15.39 -19.49
C VAL A 139 -14.13 13.93 -19.82
N PRO A 140 -15.19 13.64 -20.60
CA PRO A 140 -15.46 12.28 -21.04
C PRO A 140 -14.24 11.67 -21.75
N PRO A 141 -13.77 10.47 -21.36
CA PRO A 141 -12.59 9.89 -21.97
C PRO A 141 -12.87 9.58 -23.45
N VAL A 142 -11.92 9.92 -24.31
CA VAL A 142 -11.88 9.39 -25.68
C VAL A 142 -11.23 8.02 -25.58
N VAL A 143 -11.98 6.98 -25.89
CA VAL A 143 -11.53 5.59 -25.82
C VAL A 143 -11.37 5.05 -27.22
N ASP A 144 -10.22 4.48 -27.54
CA ASP A 144 -9.97 3.86 -28.84
C ASP A 144 -10.62 2.48 -28.99
N GLU A 145 -10.44 1.83 -30.14
CA GLU A 145 -11.00 0.51 -30.44
C GLU A 145 -10.47 -0.60 -29.49
N GLU A 146 -9.35 -0.36 -28.82
CA GLU A 146 -8.69 -1.28 -27.90
C GLU A 146 -9.05 -1.01 -26.43
N GLY A 147 -9.86 0.02 -26.17
CA GLY A 147 -10.26 0.38 -24.82
C GLY A 147 -9.30 1.35 -24.12
N ARG A 148 -8.28 1.88 -24.81
CA ARG A 148 -7.31 2.82 -24.24
C ARG A 148 -7.88 4.22 -24.18
N SER A 149 -7.77 4.86 -23.02
CA SER A 149 -8.13 6.27 -22.80
C SER A 149 -6.92 7.21 -22.89
N GLU A 150 -5.71 6.66 -22.92
CA GLU A 150 -4.46 7.40 -23.07
C GLU A 150 -4.21 7.72 -24.55
N SER A 151 -3.74 8.94 -24.85
CA SER A 151 -3.49 9.35 -26.23
C SER A 151 -2.29 8.63 -26.82
N GLU A 152 -2.30 8.43 -28.15
CA GLU A 152 -1.17 7.84 -28.86
C GLU A 152 0.11 8.69 -28.70
N GLU A 153 -0.02 10.02 -28.67
CA GLU A 153 1.10 10.93 -28.38
C GLU A 153 1.70 10.64 -27.00
N PHE A 154 0.87 10.44 -25.98
CA PHE A 154 1.34 10.11 -24.64
C PHE A 154 2.10 8.79 -24.62
N LEU A 155 1.50 7.73 -25.18
CA LEU A 155 2.10 6.39 -25.20
C LEU A 155 3.42 6.37 -25.97
N GLN A 156 3.51 7.07 -27.10
CA GLN A 156 4.75 7.21 -27.86
C GLN A 156 5.81 8.03 -27.13
N GLY A 157 5.42 9.15 -26.51
CA GLY A 157 6.33 9.99 -25.73
C GLY A 157 6.91 9.22 -24.56
N ALA A 158 6.03 8.57 -23.80
CA ALA A 158 6.39 7.70 -22.69
C ALA A 158 7.40 6.61 -23.08
N ALA A 159 7.11 5.87 -24.15
CA ALA A 159 8.01 4.87 -24.69
C ALA A 159 9.35 5.47 -25.12
N SER A 160 9.32 6.64 -25.75
CA SER A 160 10.53 7.32 -26.24
C SER A 160 11.45 7.76 -25.10
N TYR A 161 10.92 8.19 -23.97
CA TYR A 161 11.72 8.58 -22.80
C TYR A 161 11.98 7.41 -21.83
N GLY A 162 11.21 6.32 -21.92
CA GLY A 162 11.26 5.17 -21.02
C GLY A 162 10.47 5.34 -19.72
N PHE A 163 9.67 6.40 -19.61
CA PHE A 163 8.83 6.70 -18.46
C PHE A 163 7.70 7.66 -18.82
N GLY A 164 6.64 7.67 -18.01
CA GLY A 164 5.56 8.66 -18.15
C GLY A 164 5.02 9.14 -16.81
N ALA A 165 4.40 10.31 -16.82
CA ALA A 165 3.76 10.90 -15.64
C ALA A 165 2.30 11.25 -15.96
N THR A 166 1.38 10.89 -15.06
CA THR A 166 -0.04 11.19 -15.22
C THR A 166 -0.57 11.92 -13.99
N VAL A 167 -1.13 13.12 -14.19
CA VAL A 167 -1.90 13.81 -13.14
C VAL A 167 -3.38 13.55 -13.37
N VAL A 168 -4.08 13.07 -12.36
CA VAL A 168 -5.52 12.89 -12.36
C VAL A 168 -6.15 14.02 -11.55
N THR A 169 -7.07 14.75 -12.19
CA THR A 169 -7.77 15.91 -11.61
C THR A 169 -9.27 15.87 -11.93
N ALA A 170 -10.02 16.84 -11.43
CA ALA A 170 -11.42 17.07 -11.80
C ALA A 170 -11.70 18.58 -11.86
N SER A 171 -11.67 19.17 -13.06
CA SER A 171 -11.75 20.63 -13.22
C SER A 171 -13.09 21.24 -12.81
N GLY A 172 -14.15 20.42 -12.80
CA GLY A 172 -15.48 20.79 -12.34
C GLY A 172 -15.69 20.62 -10.84
N ALA A 173 -14.71 20.13 -10.09
CA ALA A 173 -14.80 20.05 -8.62
C ALA A 173 -14.71 21.45 -8.00
N GLU A 174 -15.57 21.73 -7.02
CA GLU A 174 -15.38 22.90 -6.17
C GLU A 174 -14.04 22.78 -5.44
N ARG A 175 -13.34 23.91 -5.31
CA ARG A 175 -12.08 23.95 -4.58
C ARG A 175 -12.34 23.49 -3.15
N ALA A 176 -11.69 22.41 -2.74
CA ALA A 176 -11.74 21.95 -1.36
C ALA A 176 -11.30 23.09 -0.42
N ALA A 177 -12.00 23.22 0.71
CA ALA A 177 -11.59 24.14 1.76
C ALA A 177 -10.16 23.81 2.21
N PRO A 178 -9.34 24.80 2.61
CA PRO A 178 -7.96 24.55 3.07
C PRO A 178 -7.86 23.52 4.20
N ASP A 179 -8.92 23.37 4.98
CA ASP A 179 -9.10 22.47 6.13
C ASP A 179 -10.07 21.31 5.85
N ALA A 180 -10.30 20.98 4.57
CA ALA A 180 -11.16 19.86 4.19
C ALA A 180 -10.69 18.57 4.87
N ALA A 181 -11.64 17.81 5.42
CA ALA A 181 -11.34 16.55 6.08
C ALA A 181 -10.68 15.55 5.12
N PRO A 182 -9.73 14.73 5.61
CA PRO A 182 -9.11 13.69 4.81
C PRO A 182 -10.16 12.69 4.30
N VAL A 183 -9.83 12.04 3.19
CA VAL A 183 -10.56 10.88 2.66
C VAL A 183 -9.73 9.63 2.84
N VAL A 184 -10.34 8.46 2.68
CA VAL A 184 -9.62 7.19 2.61
C VAL A 184 -9.63 6.73 1.16
N ALA A 185 -8.45 6.63 0.56
CA ALA A 185 -8.29 6.09 -0.79
C ALA A 185 -7.82 4.64 -0.73
N ARG A 186 -8.31 3.83 -1.65
CA ARG A 186 -7.83 2.48 -1.91
C ARG A 186 -7.59 2.29 -3.40
N LEU A 187 -6.41 1.78 -3.75
CA LEU A 187 -6.01 1.39 -5.11
C LEU A 187 -5.55 -0.07 -5.07
N SER A 188 -6.10 -0.90 -5.95
CA SER A 188 -5.75 -2.32 -6.07
C SER A 188 -5.67 -2.77 -7.52
N PHE A 189 -4.78 -3.70 -7.84
CA PHE A 189 -4.74 -4.34 -9.14
C PHE A 189 -5.75 -5.47 -9.26
N ASP A 190 -6.30 -5.68 -10.46
CA ASP A 190 -7.24 -6.77 -10.76
C ASP A 190 -6.64 -7.80 -11.72
N ARG A 191 -6.16 -7.34 -12.87
CA ARG A 191 -5.62 -8.18 -13.94
C ARG A 191 -4.68 -7.38 -14.84
N PHE A 192 -3.87 -8.07 -15.62
CA PHE A 192 -3.22 -7.48 -16.79
C PHE A 192 -3.49 -8.34 -18.03
N TYR A 193 -3.63 -7.70 -19.18
CA TYR A 193 -3.78 -8.32 -20.48
C TYR A 193 -2.48 -8.18 -21.26
N VAL A 194 -2.05 -9.26 -21.91
CA VAL A 194 -0.82 -9.32 -22.71
C VAL A 194 -1.21 -9.05 -24.16
N LYS A 195 -0.99 -7.83 -24.63
CA LYS A 195 -1.25 -7.46 -26.02
C LYS A 195 -0.21 -8.10 -26.94
N ARG A 196 1.05 -8.00 -26.54
CA ARG A 196 2.21 -8.61 -27.21
C ARG A 196 3.21 -9.04 -26.14
N GLY A 197 3.81 -10.21 -26.28
CA GLY A 197 5.01 -10.63 -25.56
C GLY A 197 6.25 -10.06 -26.22
N SER A 198 7.40 -10.26 -25.61
CA SER A 198 8.67 -9.94 -26.23
C SER A 198 8.92 -10.83 -27.46
N ASN A 199 9.83 -10.39 -28.33
CA ASN A 199 10.25 -11.18 -29.50
C ASN A 199 11.39 -12.17 -29.18
N GLU A 200 11.64 -12.48 -27.91
CA GLU A 200 12.72 -13.36 -27.50
C GLU A 200 12.35 -14.85 -27.66
N TRP A 201 13.37 -15.71 -27.74
CA TRP A 201 13.17 -17.17 -27.88
C TRP A 201 12.88 -17.87 -26.55
N SER A 202 12.99 -17.15 -25.43
CA SER A 202 12.60 -17.56 -24.08
C SER A 202 11.14 -17.19 -23.80
N ASP A 203 10.51 -17.92 -22.87
CA ASP A 203 9.20 -17.52 -22.34
C ASP A 203 9.37 -16.20 -21.57
N ASP A 204 8.54 -15.19 -21.84
CA ASP A 204 8.57 -13.96 -21.03
C ASP A 204 8.11 -14.26 -19.60
N GLU A 205 8.84 -13.73 -18.63
CA GLU A 205 8.41 -13.68 -17.24
C GLU A 205 8.18 -12.22 -16.84
N ILE A 206 6.98 -11.92 -16.33
CA ILE A 206 6.59 -10.54 -15.99
C ILE A 206 6.32 -10.44 -14.50
N PHE A 207 6.77 -9.36 -13.87
CA PHE A 207 6.25 -8.95 -12.57
C PHE A 207 6.00 -7.45 -12.51
N TRP A 208 5.19 -7.05 -11.53
CA TRP A 208 4.81 -5.67 -11.32
C TRP A 208 5.30 -5.23 -9.95
N ALA A 209 5.81 -4.00 -9.89
CA ALA A 209 6.20 -3.37 -8.63
C ALA A 209 5.56 -2.00 -8.51
N THR A 210 5.27 -1.59 -7.28
CA THR A 210 4.70 -0.27 -7.01
C THR A 210 5.26 0.34 -5.74
N GLY A 211 5.29 1.67 -5.73
CA GLY A 211 5.38 2.50 -4.53
C GLY A 211 4.21 3.47 -4.51
N ALA A 212 3.61 3.75 -3.35
CA ALA A 212 2.53 4.70 -3.21
C ALA A 212 2.61 5.45 -1.88
N ALA A 213 2.41 6.75 -1.90
CA ALA A 213 2.50 7.60 -0.72
C ALA A 213 1.49 8.75 -0.79
N ALA A 214 1.00 9.19 0.36
CA ALA A 214 0.15 10.37 0.48
C ALA A 214 0.71 11.35 1.51
N ASP A 215 0.12 12.55 1.52
CA ASP A 215 0.48 13.65 2.42
C ASP A 215 0.11 13.43 3.90
N GLU A 216 -0.59 12.34 4.22
CA GLU A 216 -0.98 11.94 5.58
C GLU A 216 -0.04 10.89 6.22
N GLY A 217 1.14 10.66 5.63
CA GLY A 217 2.15 9.77 6.24
C GLY A 217 2.06 8.30 5.84
N VAL A 218 0.94 7.86 5.25
CA VAL A 218 0.78 6.48 4.77
C VAL A 218 1.64 6.23 3.54
N ARG A 219 2.33 5.09 3.55
CA ARG A 219 3.18 4.65 2.46
C ARG A 219 3.04 3.15 2.26
N ARG A 220 3.00 2.73 1.00
CA ARG A 220 2.80 1.34 0.59
C ARG A 220 3.78 1.01 -0.53
N LYS A 221 4.31 -0.19 -0.50
CA LYS A 221 5.04 -0.77 -1.63
C LYS A 221 4.53 -2.18 -1.86
N MET A 222 4.66 -2.66 -3.07
CA MET A 222 4.16 -3.97 -3.45
C MET A 222 5.02 -4.52 -4.58
N VAL A 223 5.29 -5.83 -4.51
CA VAL A 223 5.88 -6.58 -5.62
C VAL A 223 5.00 -7.80 -5.82
N THR A 224 4.55 -8.02 -7.04
CA THR A 224 3.74 -9.19 -7.35
C THR A 224 4.64 -10.42 -7.48
N ARG A 225 4.04 -11.61 -7.45
CA ARG A 225 4.75 -12.77 -7.99
C ARG A 225 5.11 -12.55 -9.46
N THR A 226 6.08 -13.32 -9.92
CA THR A 226 6.40 -13.47 -11.33
C THR A 226 5.33 -14.30 -12.04
N TYR A 227 4.97 -13.89 -13.25
CA TYR A 227 4.05 -14.56 -14.15
C TYR A 227 4.86 -15.13 -15.31
N THR A 228 4.95 -16.45 -15.40
CA THR A 228 5.72 -17.18 -16.42
C THR A 228 4.80 -17.72 -17.51
N GLY A 229 5.35 -18.03 -18.69
CA GLY A 229 4.60 -18.64 -19.79
C GLY A 229 3.59 -17.68 -20.40
N ILE A 230 3.99 -16.42 -20.51
CA ILE A 230 3.18 -15.31 -21.00
C ILE A 230 3.00 -15.43 -22.52
N ASN A 231 1.75 -15.47 -23.00
CA ASN A 231 1.45 -15.46 -24.44
C ASN A 231 0.57 -14.28 -24.85
N ASN A 232 0.71 -13.86 -26.10
CA ASN A 232 -0.14 -12.83 -26.72
C ASN A 232 -1.62 -13.20 -26.60
N GLY A 233 -2.44 -12.24 -26.20
CA GLY A 233 -3.89 -12.40 -26.06
C GLY A 233 -4.34 -13.00 -24.73
N GLU A 234 -3.44 -13.28 -23.79
CA GLU A 234 -3.80 -13.81 -22.48
C GLU A 234 -4.14 -12.73 -21.46
N THR A 235 -4.96 -13.10 -20.47
CA THR A 235 -5.24 -12.28 -19.30
C THR A 235 -4.80 -13.01 -18.04
N HIS A 236 -3.94 -12.36 -17.27
CA HIS A 236 -3.44 -12.86 -16.00
C HIS A 236 -4.07 -12.08 -14.85
N ARG A 237 -4.52 -12.79 -13.82
CA ARG A 237 -5.12 -12.18 -12.63
C ARG A 237 -4.10 -12.05 -11.52
N PHE A 238 -4.14 -10.90 -10.84
CA PHE A 238 -3.33 -10.71 -9.64
C PHE A 238 -3.84 -11.56 -8.48
N ASP A 239 -2.95 -11.81 -7.53
CA ASP A 239 -3.32 -12.43 -6.27
C ASP A 239 -4.40 -11.56 -5.59
N PRO A 240 -5.38 -12.16 -4.89
CA PRO A 240 -6.39 -11.38 -4.20
C PRO A 240 -5.76 -10.40 -3.23
N ASN A 241 -6.38 -9.23 -3.09
CA ASN A 241 -5.88 -8.17 -2.20
C ASN A 241 -4.49 -7.63 -2.57
N THR A 242 -4.12 -7.67 -3.86
CA THR A 242 -2.97 -6.93 -4.42
C THR A 242 -3.25 -5.42 -4.35
N VAL A 243 -3.01 -4.84 -3.16
CA VAL A 243 -3.31 -3.45 -2.81
C VAL A 243 -2.07 -2.59 -2.99
N VAL A 244 -2.16 -1.61 -3.89
CA VAL A 244 -1.13 -0.61 -4.13
C VAL A 244 -1.17 0.47 -3.06
N TYR A 245 -2.37 0.91 -2.67
CA TYR A 245 -2.55 1.92 -1.64
C TYR A 245 -3.82 1.66 -0.84
N HIS A 246 -3.77 1.89 0.47
CA HIS A 246 -4.96 1.94 1.31
C HIS A 246 -4.67 2.81 2.54
N GLY A 247 -5.17 4.05 2.57
CA GLY A 247 -4.85 4.99 3.64
C GLY A 247 -5.57 6.32 3.51
N SER A 248 -5.37 7.19 4.51
CA SER A 248 -5.88 8.56 4.46
C SER A 248 -5.14 9.38 3.41
N VAL A 249 -5.84 10.33 2.80
CA VAL A 249 -5.28 11.31 1.88
C VAL A 249 -5.95 12.65 2.16
N SER A 250 -5.13 13.68 2.37
CA SER A 250 -5.63 15.03 2.59
C SER A 250 -5.71 15.79 1.28
N LYS A 251 -4.61 15.87 0.52
CA LYS A 251 -4.55 16.62 -0.74
C LYS A 251 -4.08 15.80 -1.93
N VAL A 252 -3.15 14.88 -1.75
CA VAL A 252 -2.48 14.23 -2.88
C VAL A 252 -2.13 12.78 -2.56
N LEU A 253 -2.43 11.91 -3.51
CA LEU A 253 -1.95 10.54 -3.54
C LEU A 253 -0.98 10.40 -4.73
N ALA A 254 0.27 10.06 -4.43
CA ALA A 254 1.30 9.75 -5.41
C ALA A 254 1.53 8.24 -5.48
N PHE A 255 1.65 7.68 -6.68
CA PHE A 255 2.10 6.30 -6.82
C PHE A 255 2.88 6.08 -8.11
N ASP A 256 3.85 5.19 -8.05
CA ASP A 256 4.62 4.72 -9.20
C ASP A 256 4.30 3.24 -9.44
N ILE A 257 4.21 2.87 -10.71
CA ILE A 257 3.97 1.51 -11.18
C ILE A 257 5.08 1.17 -12.17
N GLU A 258 5.72 0.04 -11.95
CA GLU A 258 6.80 -0.48 -12.77
C GLU A 258 6.38 -1.85 -13.32
N CYS A 259 6.54 -2.02 -14.63
CA CYS A 259 6.41 -3.31 -15.30
C CYS A 259 7.81 -3.82 -15.64
N TRP A 260 8.10 -5.06 -15.27
CA TRP A 260 9.42 -5.66 -15.40
C TRP A 260 9.35 -6.95 -16.20
N GLU A 261 10.34 -7.14 -17.06
CA GLU A 261 10.70 -8.45 -17.60
C GLU A 261 11.70 -9.12 -16.65
N GLU A 262 11.63 -10.43 -16.54
CA GLU A 262 12.45 -11.20 -15.62
C GLU A 262 13.08 -12.40 -16.32
N ASP A 263 14.39 -12.34 -16.56
CA ASP A 263 15.15 -13.54 -16.95
C ASP A 263 15.78 -14.26 -15.74
N ASN A 264 15.89 -13.57 -14.58
CA ASN A 264 16.77 -14.00 -13.48
C ASN A 264 16.34 -13.58 -12.05
N GLY A 265 15.05 -13.39 -11.72
CA GLY A 265 14.66 -12.85 -10.41
C GLY A 265 14.42 -11.33 -10.41
N PRO A 266 13.66 -10.73 -9.48
CA PRO A 266 13.95 -9.37 -9.02
C PRO A 266 15.33 -9.34 -8.32
N PRO A 267 16.16 -8.30 -8.51
CA PRO A 267 17.46 -8.18 -7.83
C PRO A 267 17.33 -8.29 -6.30
N SER A 268 18.37 -8.75 -5.62
CA SER A 268 18.35 -8.89 -4.14
C SER A 268 18.12 -7.56 -3.40
N GLU A 269 18.52 -6.46 -4.04
CA GLU A 269 18.43 -5.07 -3.64
C GLU A 269 17.11 -4.40 -4.04
N PHE A 270 16.26 -5.09 -4.81
CA PHE A 270 15.04 -4.54 -5.42
C PHE A 270 14.11 -3.91 -4.38
N LEU A 271 13.96 -4.55 -3.23
CA LEU A 271 13.14 -4.00 -2.14
C LEU A 271 13.73 -2.74 -1.51
N THR A 272 15.06 -2.58 -1.51
CA THR A 272 15.72 -1.35 -1.05
C THR A 272 15.56 -0.24 -2.08
N MET A 273 15.68 -0.57 -3.37
CA MET A 273 15.39 0.37 -4.46
C MET A 273 13.95 0.90 -4.39
N LEU A 274 12.96 0.01 -4.23
CA LEU A 274 11.57 0.41 -4.07
C LEU A 274 11.33 1.27 -2.83
N ARG A 275 12.06 1.04 -1.72
CA ARG A 275 12.00 1.92 -0.54
C ARG A 275 12.50 3.32 -0.87
N ALA A 276 13.57 3.44 -1.67
CA ALA A 276 14.07 4.73 -2.09
C ALA A 276 13.05 5.47 -2.98
N ILE A 277 12.46 4.78 -3.95
CA ILE A 277 11.40 5.32 -4.82
C ILE A 277 10.18 5.75 -4.00
N LEU A 278 9.75 4.91 -3.05
CA LEU A 278 8.65 5.22 -2.13
C LEU A 278 8.91 6.49 -1.33
N GLN A 279 10.15 6.71 -0.88
CA GLN A 279 10.49 7.93 -0.15
C GLN A 279 10.43 9.16 -1.07
N GLN A 280 10.87 9.06 -2.33
CA GLN A 280 10.75 10.18 -3.28
C GLN A 280 9.29 10.56 -3.56
N LEU A 281 8.41 9.55 -3.72
CA LEU A 281 6.96 9.78 -3.83
C LEU A 281 6.40 10.50 -2.61
N LYS A 282 6.84 10.10 -1.41
CA LYS A 282 6.41 10.73 -0.14
C LYS A 282 6.87 12.17 -0.04
N GLU A 283 8.14 12.46 -0.34
CA GLU A 283 8.66 13.82 -0.32
C GLU A 283 7.94 14.73 -1.32
N GLY A 284 7.63 14.21 -2.50
CA GLY A 284 6.81 14.91 -3.49
C GLY A 284 5.40 15.22 -3.00
N ALA A 285 4.72 14.25 -2.39
CA ALA A 285 3.39 14.41 -1.81
C ALA A 285 3.39 15.46 -0.67
N ASP A 286 4.38 15.42 0.22
CA ASP A 286 4.52 16.36 1.33
C ASP A 286 4.81 17.78 0.85
N ALA A 287 5.72 17.91 -0.13
CA ALA A 287 6.05 19.20 -0.74
C ALA A 287 4.82 19.83 -1.42
N LEU A 288 3.98 19.03 -2.09
CA LEU A 288 2.72 19.48 -2.67
C LEU A 288 1.66 19.80 -1.60
N SER A 289 1.66 19.10 -0.47
CA SER A 289 0.71 19.40 0.61
C SER A 289 0.95 20.78 1.23
N GLY A 290 2.22 21.20 1.31
CA GLY A 290 2.61 22.54 1.75
C GLY A 290 2.44 23.64 0.68
N TRP A 291 2.12 23.29 -0.57
CA TRP A 291 2.15 24.23 -1.69
C TRP A 291 1.12 25.38 -1.53
N PRO A 292 1.54 26.66 -1.62
CA PRO A 292 0.65 27.80 -1.52
C PRO A 292 -0.19 27.96 -2.80
N VAL A 293 -1.45 27.55 -2.75
CA VAL A 293 -2.35 27.51 -3.92
C VAL A 293 -2.80 28.92 -4.34
N GLY A 294 -2.24 29.43 -5.44
CA GLY A 294 -2.83 30.44 -6.32
C GLY A 294 -3.46 29.76 -7.55
N THR A 295 -4.71 30.12 -7.86
CA THR A 295 -5.63 29.70 -8.96
C THR A 295 -5.63 28.24 -9.49
N ASN A 296 -6.82 27.69 -9.75
CA ASN A 296 -7.06 26.27 -10.09
C ASN A 296 -6.28 25.70 -11.30
N LEU A 297 -5.69 26.53 -12.18
CA LEU A 297 -4.88 26.07 -13.33
C LEU A 297 -3.37 26.10 -13.07
N GLU A 298 -2.88 27.09 -12.32
CA GLU A 298 -1.46 27.20 -11.95
C GLU A 298 -1.05 26.07 -10.98
N ALA A 299 -1.98 25.61 -10.15
CA ALA A 299 -1.80 24.41 -9.32
C ALA A 299 -1.67 23.13 -10.16
N LEU A 300 -2.47 22.96 -11.21
CA LEU A 300 -2.44 21.73 -12.03
C LEU A 300 -1.11 21.58 -12.76
N GLN A 301 -0.58 22.67 -13.33
CA GLN A 301 0.73 22.64 -13.98
C GLN A 301 1.86 22.37 -12.98
N ALA A 302 1.77 22.89 -11.75
CA ALA A 302 2.75 22.57 -10.69
C ALA A 302 2.68 21.09 -10.25
N TYR A 303 1.48 20.50 -10.20
CA TYR A 303 1.32 19.06 -9.96
C TYR A 303 1.91 18.24 -11.12
N ALA A 304 1.69 18.65 -12.36
CA ALA A 304 2.32 18.02 -13.53
C ALA A 304 3.85 18.16 -13.48
N ALA A 305 4.36 19.33 -13.11
CA ALA A 305 5.78 19.58 -12.89
C ALA A 305 6.37 18.62 -11.86
N MET A 306 5.70 18.47 -10.71
CA MET A 306 6.12 17.55 -9.66
C MET A 306 6.06 16.10 -10.15
N ALA A 307 4.95 15.67 -10.75
CA ALA A 307 4.78 14.31 -11.26
C ALA A 307 5.89 13.94 -12.26
N GLY A 308 6.17 14.83 -13.22
CA GLY A 308 7.24 14.64 -14.19
C GLY A 308 8.62 14.57 -13.56
N ASN A 309 8.91 15.42 -12.57
CA ASN A 309 10.21 15.42 -11.88
C ASN A 309 10.40 14.21 -10.96
N ILE A 310 9.33 13.71 -10.31
CA ILE A 310 9.38 12.44 -9.57
C ILE A 310 9.67 11.31 -10.57
N ALA A 311 8.93 11.24 -11.67
CA ALA A 311 9.08 10.17 -12.65
C ALA A 311 10.48 10.15 -13.28
N GLY A 312 11.05 11.33 -13.58
CA GLY A 312 12.43 11.46 -14.07
C GLY A 312 13.48 11.02 -13.04
N LEU A 313 13.29 11.35 -11.76
CA LEU A 313 14.17 10.87 -10.69
C LEU A 313 14.06 9.36 -10.49
N VAL A 314 12.85 8.81 -10.49
CA VAL A 314 12.61 7.36 -10.41
C VAL A 314 13.35 6.66 -11.54
N LEU A 315 13.16 7.10 -12.79
CA LEU A 315 13.87 6.53 -13.94
C LEU A 315 15.41 6.61 -13.77
N ALA A 316 15.95 7.71 -13.24
CA ALA A 316 17.39 7.83 -12.99
C ALA A 316 17.88 6.76 -12.01
N ILE A 317 17.16 6.55 -10.90
CA ILE A 317 17.48 5.52 -9.90
C ILE A 317 17.42 4.12 -10.53
N LEU A 318 16.36 3.83 -11.29
CA LEU A 318 16.17 2.54 -11.97
C LEU A 318 17.31 2.26 -12.96
N ASN A 319 17.68 3.24 -13.78
CA ASN A 319 18.77 3.12 -14.75
C ASN A 319 20.15 2.90 -14.13
N TRP A 320 20.37 3.31 -12.88
CA TRP A 320 21.62 3.00 -12.18
C TRP A 320 21.64 1.57 -11.62
N LEU A 321 20.50 0.89 -11.52
CA LEU A 321 20.41 -0.37 -10.76
C LEU A 321 20.03 -1.57 -11.61
N ALA A 322 19.29 -1.38 -12.68
CA ALA A 322 18.74 -2.46 -13.46
C ALA A 322 18.69 -2.14 -14.95
N ASP A 323 18.64 -3.21 -15.75
CA ASP A 323 18.48 -3.15 -17.20
C ASP A 323 17.21 -3.89 -17.66
N ASP A 324 16.39 -4.41 -16.74
CA ASP A 324 15.25 -5.31 -17.05
C ASP A 324 13.85 -4.62 -16.95
N LEU A 325 13.83 -3.28 -16.84
CA LEU A 325 12.60 -2.49 -16.75
C LEU A 325 11.95 -2.28 -18.12
N ILE A 326 10.71 -2.77 -18.32
CA ILE A 326 9.90 -2.43 -19.49
C ILE A 326 9.61 -0.93 -19.47
N GLU A 327 8.87 -0.51 -18.44
CA GLU A 327 8.43 0.88 -18.31
C GLU A 327 8.03 1.19 -16.87
N ASN A 328 8.28 2.43 -16.43
CA ASN A 328 7.72 2.98 -15.21
C ASN A 328 6.73 4.12 -15.49
N ARG A 329 5.72 4.25 -14.64
CA ARG A 329 4.66 5.26 -14.71
C ARG A 329 4.41 5.84 -13.33
N THR A 330 4.57 7.15 -13.20
CA THR A 330 4.23 7.88 -11.98
C THR A 330 2.85 8.55 -12.14
N PHE A 331 2.04 8.49 -11.10
CA PHE A 331 0.71 9.07 -11.04
C PHE A 331 0.58 10.00 -9.84
N LEU A 332 -0.12 11.13 -10.01
CA LEU A 332 -0.60 11.97 -8.91
C LEU A 332 -2.11 12.15 -9.02
N LEU A 333 -2.86 11.79 -7.98
CA LEU A 333 -4.27 12.14 -7.83
C LEU A 333 -4.36 13.34 -6.91
N ASP A 334 -4.91 14.45 -7.41
CA ASP A 334 -5.16 15.62 -6.60
C ASP A 334 -6.46 15.51 -5.79
N ARG A 335 -6.71 16.52 -4.96
CA ARG A 335 -7.89 16.53 -4.11
C ARG A 335 -9.20 16.55 -4.91
N ALA A 336 -9.23 17.27 -6.02
CA ALA A 336 -10.41 17.38 -6.86
C ALA A 336 -10.80 16.01 -7.44
N ALA A 337 -9.82 15.24 -7.91
CA ALA A 337 -10.04 13.86 -8.37
C ALA A 337 -10.55 12.95 -7.25
N LEU A 338 -9.93 13.02 -6.07
CA LEU A 338 -10.34 12.21 -4.92
C LEU A 338 -11.80 12.50 -4.52
N ASP A 339 -12.19 13.77 -4.46
CA ASP A 339 -13.57 14.17 -4.19
C ASP A 339 -14.54 13.75 -5.29
N LYS A 340 -14.11 13.80 -6.56
CA LYS A 340 -14.91 13.36 -7.71
C LYS A 340 -15.19 11.86 -7.70
N ILE A 341 -14.25 11.06 -7.20
CA ILE A 341 -14.34 9.59 -7.09
C ILE A 341 -15.06 9.17 -5.80
N LYS A 342 -15.05 10.03 -4.76
CA LYS A 342 -15.61 9.73 -3.45
C LYS A 342 -17.05 9.20 -3.51
N GLY A 343 -17.27 8.08 -2.83
CA GLY A 343 -18.57 7.40 -2.76
C GLY A 343 -18.94 6.58 -4.01
N LYS A 344 -18.13 6.62 -5.07
CA LYS A 344 -18.30 5.74 -6.24
C LYS A 344 -17.55 4.43 -5.99
N PRO A 345 -18.25 3.28 -5.99
CA PRO A 345 -17.60 2.01 -5.75
C PRO A 345 -16.69 1.64 -6.93
N TYR A 346 -15.47 1.20 -6.61
CA TYR A 346 -14.56 0.44 -7.48
C TYR A 346 -14.45 0.94 -8.94
N GLN A 347 -14.04 2.19 -9.14
CA GLN A 347 -13.77 2.74 -10.47
C GLN A 347 -12.61 1.97 -11.12
N GLU A 348 -12.86 1.32 -12.25
CA GLU A 348 -11.85 0.57 -12.99
C GLU A 348 -11.07 1.51 -13.93
N HIS A 349 -9.75 1.31 -13.97
CA HIS A 349 -8.80 2.02 -14.80
C HIS A 349 -8.05 1.02 -15.65
N MET A 350 -7.69 1.40 -16.88
CA MET A 350 -6.81 0.62 -17.74
C MET A 350 -5.66 1.52 -18.20
N TRP A 351 -4.43 1.07 -17.98
CA TRP A 351 -3.21 1.77 -18.40
C TRP A 351 -2.33 0.87 -19.25
N THR A 352 -1.68 1.44 -20.25
CA THR A 352 -0.82 0.70 -21.19
C THR A 352 0.65 0.87 -20.80
N PHE A 353 1.35 -0.25 -20.70
CA PHE A 353 2.79 -0.34 -20.44
C PHE A 353 3.48 -1.07 -21.59
N GLY A 354 4.58 -0.52 -22.09
CA GLY A 354 5.30 -1.02 -23.26
C GLY A 354 4.89 -0.32 -24.56
N ALA A 355 5.58 -0.64 -25.66
CA ALA A 355 5.41 0.08 -26.92
C ALA A 355 5.55 -0.80 -28.18
N GLU A 356 4.67 -0.56 -29.17
CA GLU A 356 4.64 -1.30 -30.44
C GLU A 356 5.95 -1.25 -31.25
N GLN A 357 6.75 -0.18 -31.21
CA GLN A 357 7.74 0.07 -32.28
C GLN A 357 9.20 0.26 -31.86
N HIS A 358 9.52 0.38 -30.56
CA HIS A 358 10.86 0.87 -30.16
C HIS A 358 11.74 -0.13 -29.44
N THR A 359 11.18 -1.14 -28.77
CA THR A 359 11.99 -2.02 -27.91
C THR A 359 11.82 -3.51 -28.20
N GLY A 360 10.65 -3.95 -28.66
CA GLY A 360 10.36 -5.38 -28.84
C GLY A 360 10.06 -6.13 -27.54
N GLU A 361 9.84 -5.40 -26.44
CA GLU A 361 9.80 -5.84 -25.02
C GLU A 361 8.35 -5.95 -24.47
N GLY A 362 7.45 -6.54 -25.28
CA GLY A 362 6.04 -6.71 -24.89
C GLY A 362 5.20 -5.43 -24.79
N GLU A 363 3.88 -5.61 -24.68
CA GLU A 363 2.89 -4.57 -24.41
C GLU A 363 1.77 -5.16 -23.52
N HIS A 364 1.45 -4.46 -22.44
CA HIS A 364 0.55 -4.93 -21.39
C HIS A 364 -0.48 -3.88 -21.01
N HIS A 365 -1.75 -4.29 -20.92
CA HIS A 365 -2.82 -3.45 -20.37
C HIS A 365 -3.06 -3.83 -18.91
N LEU A 366 -2.69 -2.94 -17.99
CA LEU A 366 -2.90 -3.11 -16.56
C LEU A 366 -4.28 -2.58 -16.16
N TYR A 367 -5.07 -3.41 -15.49
CA TYR A 367 -6.36 -3.03 -14.93
C TYR A 367 -6.27 -2.86 -13.42
N ALA A 368 -6.59 -1.65 -12.95
CA ALA A 368 -6.62 -1.30 -11.55
C ALA A 368 -8.01 -0.80 -11.13
N ARG A 369 -8.28 -0.80 -9.83
CA ARG A 369 -9.53 -0.28 -9.25
C ARG A 369 -9.23 0.70 -8.14
N THR A 370 -9.92 1.85 -8.17
CA THR A 370 -9.89 2.83 -7.09
C THR A 370 -11.23 2.93 -6.38
N SER A 371 -11.20 3.12 -5.07
CA SER A 371 -12.35 3.57 -4.30
C SER A 371 -11.92 4.64 -3.32
N VAL A 372 -12.74 5.67 -3.16
CA VAL A 372 -12.51 6.73 -2.19
C VAL A 372 -13.73 6.84 -1.28
N THR A 373 -13.51 6.83 0.03
CA THR A 373 -14.55 6.99 1.05
C THR A 373 -14.22 8.16 1.96
N VAL A 374 -15.19 8.61 2.75
CA VAL A 374 -14.86 9.41 3.94
C VAL A 374 -14.11 8.55 4.95
N VAL A 375 -13.36 9.19 5.84
CA VAL A 375 -12.78 8.49 7.00
C VAL A 375 -13.92 7.90 7.83
N PRO A 376 -13.96 6.57 8.03
CA PRO A 376 -15.02 5.94 8.81
C PRO A 376 -14.74 6.06 10.30
N ASP A 377 -15.82 6.09 11.07
CA ASP A 377 -15.77 6.02 12.52
C ASP A 377 -15.70 4.56 12.99
N VAL A 378 -15.00 4.35 14.10
CA VAL A 378 -15.06 3.10 14.84
C VAL A 378 -16.35 3.09 15.66
N VAL A 379 -17.31 2.26 15.27
CA VAL A 379 -18.59 2.12 15.94
C VAL A 379 -18.59 0.88 16.82
N VAL A 380 -19.02 1.01 18.07
CA VAL A 380 -19.28 -0.11 18.98
C VAL A 380 -20.75 -0.17 19.35
N LYS A 381 -21.34 -1.36 19.22
CA LYS A 381 -22.69 -1.69 19.67
C LYS A 381 -22.67 -2.86 20.64
N SER A 382 -23.68 -2.91 21.50
CA SER A 382 -23.85 -3.97 22.49
C SER A 382 -25.21 -4.67 22.33
N HIS A 383 -25.26 -5.97 22.65
CA HIS A 383 -26.45 -6.81 22.52
C HIS A 383 -26.65 -7.67 23.77
N GLY A 384 -27.67 -7.29 24.56
CA GLY A 384 -28.07 -7.98 25.80
C GLY A 384 -28.92 -9.24 25.58
N GLY A 385 -29.24 -9.59 24.33
CA GLY A 385 -30.08 -10.77 23.99
C GLY A 385 -31.46 -10.45 23.41
N VAL A 386 -31.85 -9.17 23.32
CA VAL A 386 -33.14 -8.76 22.75
C VAL A 386 -32.95 -7.78 21.59
N SER A 387 -32.14 -6.73 21.80
CA SER A 387 -31.88 -5.72 20.77
C SER A 387 -30.47 -5.16 20.89
N TRP A 388 -30.00 -4.59 19.78
CA TRP A 388 -28.73 -3.87 19.70
C TRP A 388 -28.89 -2.46 20.26
N SER A 389 -27.89 -1.98 20.99
CA SER A 389 -27.83 -0.61 21.48
C SER A 389 -27.71 0.41 20.34
N LEU A 390 -27.95 1.68 20.67
CA LEU A 390 -27.46 2.80 19.86
C LEU A 390 -25.94 2.72 19.72
N PRO A 391 -25.37 3.24 18.62
CA PRO A 391 -23.93 3.26 18.43
C PRO A 391 -23.27 4.10 19.53
N THR A 392 -22.18 3.57 20.06
CA THR A 392 -21.25 4.30 20.92
C THR A 392 -19.91 4.37 20.22
N GLN A 393 -19.26 5.53 20.21
CA GLN A 393 -17.92 5.69 19.65
C GLN A 393 -16.90 5.64 20.79
N PRO A 394 -15.82 4.86 20.67
CA PRO A 394 -14.62 5.11 21.46
C PRO A 394 -14.14 6.55 21.18
N LEU A 395 -13.68 7.27 22.21
CA LEU A 395 -13.31 8.68 22.09
C LEU A 395 -12.34 8.92 20.92
N GLY A 396 -12.82 9.58 19.86
CA GLY A 396 -12.02 9.95 18.68
C GLY A 396 -11.53 8.79 17.81
N GLY A 397 -12.18 7.62 17.85
CA GLY A 397 -11.71 6.45 17.11
C GLY A 397 -12.03 6.48 15.61
N THR A 398 -11.00 6.63 14.78
CA THR A 398 -11.05 6.40 13.32
C THR A 398 -10.14 5.23 12.94
N GLY A 399 -10.38 4.63 11.79
CA GLY A 399 -9.52 3.55 11.27
C GLY A 399 -9.80 3.24 9.80
N VAL A 400 -8.94 2.43 9.19
CA VAL A 400 -9.08 2.03 7.77
C VAL A 400 -9.23 0.51 7.58
N SER A 401 -9.04 -0.28 8.63
CA SER A 401 -9.20 -1.74 8.62
C SER A 401 -10.13 -2.20 9.74
N ALA A 402 -10.60 -3.45 9.67
CA ALA A 402 -11.49 -3.97 10.69
C ALA A 402 -10.86 -3.88 12.10
N PRO A 403 -11.66 -3.65 13.14
CA PRO A 403 -11.19 -3.69 14.51
C PRO A 403 -10.93 -5.13 14.99
N ALA A 404 -10.32 -5.28 16.17
CA ALA A 404 -10.32 -6.52 16.93
C ALA A 404 -10.76 -6.30 18.38
N LEU A 405 -11.43 -7.30 18.95
CA LEU A 405 -11.95 -7.28 20.32
C LEU A 405 -11.43 -8.47 21.12
N ALA A 406 -11.04 -8.24 22.38
CA ALA A 406 -10.77 -9.30 23.34
C ALA A 406 -11.05 -8.84 24.78
N VAL A 407 -11.46 -9.75 25.65
CA VAL A 407 -11.61 -9.45 27.09
C VAL A 407 -10.35 -9.89 27.81
N PHE A 408 -9.71 -8.95 28.52
CA PHE A 408 -8.51 -9.21 29.32
C PHE A 408 -8.67 -8.62 30.72
N GLY A 409 -8.58 -9.47 31.75
CA GLY A 409 -8.96 -9.11 33.10
C GLY A 409 -10.44 -8.75 33.18
N ASP A 410 -10.76 -7.61 33.79
CA ASP A 410 -12.14 -7.10 33.89
C ASP A 410 -12.44 -5.98 32.87
N ARG A 411 -11.83 -6.04 31.68
CA ARG A 411 -11.96 -5.00 30.65
C ARG A 411 -12.09 -5.60 29.26
N LEU A 412 -12.86 -4.93 28.40
CA LEU A 412 -12.92 -5.21 26.97
C LEU A 412 -11.91 -4.32 26.25
N TYR A 413 -11.00 -4.92 25.48
CA TYR A 413 -10.00 -4.22 24.67
C TYR A 413 -10.45 -4.17 23.22
N LEU A 414 -10.17 -3.04 22.58
CA LEU A 414 -10.40 -2.77 21.16
C LEU A 414 -9.08 -2.36 20.54
N ALA A 415 -8.64 -3.08 19.50
CA ALA A 415 -7.49 -2.73 18.69
C ALA A 415 -7.95 -2.28 17.29
N VAL A 416 -7.28 -1.25 16.74
CA VAL A 416 -7.54 -0.70 15.41
C VAL A 416 -6.24 -0.38 14.69
N ARG A 417 -6.29 -0.38 13.36
CA ARG A 417 -5.28 0.28 12.52
C ARG A 417 -5.67 1.75 12.37
N GLY A 418 -4.80 2.65 12.84
CA GLY A 418 -4.94 4.10 12.68
C GLY A 418 -4.78 4.55 11.24
N LEU A 419 -5.09 5.83 10.98
CA LEU A 419 -4.92 6.43 9.65
C LEU A 419 -3.46 6.50 9.21
N ASP A 420 -2.52 6.50 10.16
CA ASP A 420 -1.07 6.53 10.01
C ASP A 420 -0.44 5.12 9.96
N ASP A 421 -1.25 4.07 9.78
CA ASP A 421 -0.90 2.65 9.89
C ASP A 421 -0.49 2.18 11.28
N GLY A 422 -0.46 3.04 12.29
CA GLY A 422 -0.16 2.63 13.66
C GLY A 422 -1.19 1.64 14.19
N VAL A 423 -0.76 0.73 15.05
CA VAL A 423 -1.69 -0.13 15.81
C VAL A 423 -2.07 0.59 17.09
N TYR A 424 -3.36 0.86 17.30
CA TYR A 424 -3.86 1.56 18.50
C TYR A 424 -4.79 0.67 19.30
N VAL A 425 -4.71 0.80 20.63
CA VAL A 425 -5.58 0.08 21.57
C VAL A 425 -6.26 1.06 22.53
N CYS A 426 -7.54 0.84 22.76
CA CYS A 426 -8.31 1.42 23.86
C CYS A 426 -9.06 0.32 24.62
N ARG A 427 -9.59 0.66 25.80
CA ARG A 427 -10.28 -0.32 26.67
C ARG A 427 -11.53 0.25 27.32
N TRP A 428 -12.53 -0.61 27.47
CA TRP A 428 -13.79 -0.35 28.15
C TRP A 428 -13.80 -1.04 29.51
N ASP A 429 -14.11 -0.28 30.56
CA ASP A 429 -14.18 -0.78 31.95
C ASP A 429 -15.60 -1.16 32.41
N GLY A 430 -16.61 -0.94 31.57
CA GLY A 430 -18.02 -1.07 31.94
C GLY A 430 -18.76 0.26 32.00
N ASN A 431 -18.04 1.39 32.06
CA ASN A 431 -18.60 2.72 32.19
C ASN A 431 -18.06 3.70 31.13
N SER A 432 -16.75 3.67 30.83
CA SER A 432 -16.16 4.53 29.81
C SER A 432 -15.04 3.86 29.02
N TRP A 433 -14.81 4.35 27.80
CA TRP A 433 -13.64 4.01 26.99
C TRP A 433 -12.45 4.86 27.44
N SER A 434 -11.26 4.25 27.52
CA SER A 434 -10.01 5.01 27.61
C SER A 434 -9.68 5.71 26.30
N PRO A 435 -8.79 6.71 26.31
CA PRO A 435 -8.12 7.16 25.09
C PRO A 435 -7.38 6.00 24.40
N TYR A 436 -7.14 6.17 23.09
CA TYR A 436 -6.26 5.28 22.33
C TYR A 436 -4.80 5.45 22.74
N THR A 437 -4.07 4.35 22.73
CA THR A 437 -2.63 4.29 22.96
C THR A 437 -1.99 3.45 21.85
N GLN A 438 -0.90 3.94 21.26
CA GLN A 438 -0.20 3.23 20.19
C GLN A 438 0.56 2.03 20.77
N VAL A 439 0.43 0.87 20.13
CA VAL A 439 1.12 -0.36 20.45
C VAL A 439 2.40 -0.43 19.62
N SER A 440 3.52 -0.02 20.22
CA SER A 440 4.84 0.05 19.59
C SER A 440 4.95 1.06 18.44
N SER A 441 6.16 1.26 17.90
CA SER A 441 6.45 2.19 16.81
C SER A 441 6.29 1.59 15.40
N TRP A 442 5.66 0.42 15.26
CA TRP A 442 5.55 -0.32 14.00
C TRP A 442 4.12 -0.31 13.48
N GLY A 443 3.95 -0.17 12.16
CA GLY A 443 2.65 -0.10 11.50
C GLY A 443 2.07 -1.46 11.10
N THR A 444 0.77 -1.49 10.83
CA THR A 444 0.02 -2.63 10.29
C THR A 444 -0.64 -2.26 8.97
N ASP A 445 -0.69 -3.21 8.05
CA ASP A 445 -1.31 -3.03 6.73
C ASP A 445 -2.77 -3.48 6.69
N ASP A 446 -3.21 -4.20 7.71
CA ASP A 446 -4.56 -4.72 7.86
C ASP A 446 -4.95 -4.80 9.34
N THR A 447 -6.07 -5.49 9.58
CA THR A 447 -6.73 -5.75 10.84
C THR A 447 -5.76 -6.38 11.86
N PRO A 448 -5.53 -5.77 13.03
CA PRO A 448 -4.81 -6.42 14.11
C PRO A 448 -5.66 -7.55 14.69
N ALA A 449 -5.05 -8.53 15.37
CA ALA A 449 -5.76 -9.56 16.12
C ALA A 449 -5.41 -9.51 17.61
N LEU A 450 -6.40 -9.82 18.46
CA LEU A 450 -6.25 -9.90 19.90
C LEU A 450 -6.65 -11.29 20.42
N ALA A 451 -5.88 -11.83 21.36
CA ALA A 451 -6.26 -13.02 22.14
C ALA A 451 -5.64 -13.00 23.53
N VAL A 452 -6.29 -13.67 24.48
CA VAL A 452 -5.75 -13.84 25.84
C VAL A 452 -5.24 -15.25 26.03
N HIS A 453 -4.03 -15.37 26.55
CA HIS A 453 -3.41 -16.66 26.88
C HIS A 453 -2.43 -16.50 28.05
N GLY A 454 -2.41 -17.46 28.97
CA GLY A 454 -1.41 -17.48 30.06
C GLY A 454 -1.37 -16.19 30.92
N GLY A 455 -2.51 -15.54 31.15
CA GLY A 455 -2.59 -14.29 31.91
C GLY A 455 -2.07 -13.04 31.19
N ARG A 456 -1.89 -13.10 29.87
CA ARG A 456 -1.45 -11.97 29.04
C ARG A 456 -2.42 -11.74 27.89
N LEU A 457 -2.53 -10.48 27.47
CA LEU A 457 -3.14 -10.10 26.20
C LEU A 457 -2.07 -10.10 25.11
N TYR A 458 -2.33 -10.77 24.01
CA TYR A 458 -1.48 -10.82 22.82
C TYR A 458 -2.12 -10.00 21.70
N LEU A 459 -1.27 -9.34 20.93
CA LEU A 459 -1.63 -8.62 19.71
C LEU A 459 -0.78 -9.15 18.55
N ALA A 460 -1.43 -9.54 17.46
CA ALA A 460 -0.75 -9.87 16.21
C ALA A 460 -1.09 -8.83 15.14
N HIS A 461 -0.11 -8.53 14.27
CA HIS A 461 -0.29 -7.70 13.08
C HIS A 461 0.65 -8.15 11.97
N HIS A 462 0.49 -7.61 10.76
CA HIS A 462 1.48 -7.75 9.70
C HIS A 462 1.80 -6.39 9.08
N ASN A 463 3.04 -6.22 8.63
CA ASN A 463 3.49 -4.98 8.00
C ASN A 463 3.38 -5.04 6.47
N SER A 464 3.84 -3.98 5.80
CA SER A 464 3.87 -3.86 4.33
C SER A 464 4.83 -4.78 3.61
N ASP A 465 5.76 -5.42 4.32
CA ASP A 465 6.57 -6.53 3.79
C ASP A 465 5.83 -7.89 3.99
N ASN A 466 4.55 -7.88 4.36
CA ASN A 466 3.72 -9.03 4.71
C ASN A 466 4.23 -9.85 5.91
N LEU A 467 5.23 -9.36 6.64
CA LEU A 467 5.83 -10.05 7.78
C LEU A 467 4.91 -9.97 8.99
N VAL A 468 4.76 -11.10 9.69
CA VAL A 468 3.86 -11.23 10.85
C VAL A 468 4.61 -10.97 12.14
N TYR A 469 4.02 -10.19 13.03
CA TYR A 469 4.58 -9.86 14.34
C TYR A 469 3.57 -10.10 15.46
N VAL A 470 4.08 -10.47 16.64
CA VAL A 470 3.28 -10.60 17.85
C VAL A 470 3.92 -9.87 19.02
N ALA A 471 3.13 -9.04 19.70
CA ALA A 471 3.48 -8.42 20.98
C ALA A 471 2.54 -8.92 22.09
N SER A 472 2.93 -8.75 23.35
CA SER A 472 2.08 -9.08 24.49
C SER A 472 2.17 -8.06 25.61
N THR A 473 1.17 -8.04 26.48
CA THR A 473 1.16 -7.26 27.71
C THR A 473 0.56 -8.06 28.86
N GLY A 474 1.12 -7.89 30.06
CA GLY A 474 0.59 -8.46 31.30
C GLY A 474 -0.32 -7.50 32.07
N ASP A 475 -0.29 -6.21 31.75
CA ASP A 475 -1.04 -5.16 32.47
C ASP A 475 -2.02 -4.38 31.57
N GLY A 476 -1.98 -4.61 30.26
CA GLY A 476 -2.84 -3.96 29.28
C GLY A 476 -2.37 -2.57 28.87
N THR A 477 -1.14 -2.18 29.20
CA THR A 477 -0.55 -0.85 28.89
C THR A 477 0.89 -0.94 28.40
N ASN A 478 1.72 -1.75 29.06
CA ASN A 478 3.12 -1.91 28.72
C ASN A 478 3.26 -3.14 27.83
N TRP A 479 3.49 -2.89 26.54
CA TRP A 479 3.64 -3.93 25.53
C TRP A 479 5.12 -4.32 25.37
N THR A 480 5.37 -5.61 25.14
CA THR A 480 6.69 -6.08 24.75
C THR A 480 7.06 -5.58 23.36
N ASN A 481 8.35 -5.56 23.03
CA ASN A 481 8.77 -5.43 21.64
C ASN A 481 8.14 -6.56 20.79
N PRO A 482 7.65 -6.27 19.58
CA PRO A 482 7.08 -7.29 18.72
C PRO A 482 8.11 -8.35 18.33
N VAL A 483 7.69 -9.62 18.34
CA VAL A 483 8.47 -10.76 17.87
C VAL A 483 7.97 -11.13 16.47
N GLN A 484 8.87 -11.18 15.50
CA GLN A 484 8.56 -11.62 14.14
C GLN A 484 8.34 -13.15 14.11
N LEU A 485 7.31 -13.60 13.41
CA LEU A 485 7.04 -15.01 13.13
C LEU A 485 7.62 -15.40 11.75
N PRO A 486 8.00 -16.68 11.55
CA PRO A 486 8.60 -17.15 10.30
C PRO A 486 7.54 -17.41 9.20
N GLY A 487 6.96 -16.36 8.62
CA GLY A 487 5.99 -16.47 7.52
C GLY A 487 5.45 -15.12 7.04
N THR A 488 4.74 -15.13 5.90
CA THR A 488 4.14 -13.94 5.28
C THR A 488 2.64 -14.11 5.00
N THR A 489 1.89 -13.02 5.05
CA THR A 489 0.43 -13.00 4.84
C THR A 489 0.00 -11.71 4.12
N PRO A 490 -0.91 -11.77 3.12
CA PRO A 490 -1.50 -10.57 2.51
C PRO A 490 -2.76 -10.09 3.24
N TYR A 491 -3.10 -10.71 4.38
CA TYR A 491 -4.27 -10.38 5.20
C TYR A 491 -3.91 -10.31 6.69
N GLY A 492 -4.76 -9.67 7.49
CA GLY A 492 -4.65 -9.66 8.95
C GLY A 492 -4.46 -11.07 9.56
N PRO A 493 -3.56 -11.25 10.55
CA PRO A 493 -3.43 -12.52 11.25
C PRO A 493 -4.62 -12.78 12.18
N ALA A 494 -4.76 -14.01 12.68
CA ALA A 494 -5.69 -14.36 13.75
C ALA A 494 -4.97 -15.03 14.91
N LEU A 495 -5.45 -14.80 16.13
CA LEU A 495 -4.91 -15.42 17.34
C LEU A 495 -5.99 -16.26 18.03
N GLY A 496 -5.61 -17.42 18.53
CA GLY A 496 -6.46 -18.29 19.34
C GLY A 496 -5.62 -19.24 20.18
N VAL A 497 -6.24 -20.18 20.87
CA VAL A 497 -5.55 -21.21 21.65
C VAL A 497 -5.89 -22.58 21.08
N GLN A 498 -4.90 -23.43 20.84
CA GLN A 498 -5.13 -24.79 20.38
C GLN A 498 -4.39 -25.76 21.29
N ASP A 499 -5.10 -26.73 21.84
CA ASP A 499 -4.55 -27.75 22.76
C ASP A 499 -3.64 -27.14 23.85
N GLY A 500 -4.13 -26.06 24.49
CA GLY A 500 -3.43 -25.38 25.58
C GLY A 500 -2.27 -24.45 25.19
N ALA A 501 -2.01 -24.21 23.91
CA ALA A 501 -0.99 -23.24 23.46
C ALA A 501 -1.62 -22.12 22.63
N LEU A 502 -1.10 -20.89 22.73
CA LEU A 502 -1.45 -19.83 21.80
C LEU A 502 -1.00 -20.21 20.38
N VAL A 503 -1.87 -19.96 19.41
CA VAL A 503 -1.61 -20.14 17.97
C VAL A 503 -1.87 -18.84 17.22
N CYS A 504 -1.10 -18.63 16.17
CA CYS A 504 -1.32 -17.60 15.16
C CYS A 504 -1.70 -18.30 13.87
N ALA A 505 -2.86 -17.96 13.31
CA ALA A 505 -3.28 -18.39 11.99
C ALA A 505 -3.15 -17.26 10.98
N ILE A 506 -2.70 -17.59 9.78
CA ILE A 506 -2.62 -16.66 8.65
C ILE A 506 -3.20 -17.30 7.39
N THR A 507 -3.62 -16.45 6.47
CA THR A 507 -3.87 -16.86 5.08
C THR A 507 -2.59 -16.63 4.31
N GLY A 508 -1.95 -17.69 3.84
CA GLY A 508 -0.73 -17.58 3.04
C GLY A 508 -1.00 -16.99 1.67
N MET A 509 0.06 -16.60 0.96
CA MET A 509 -0.02 -16.13 -0.44
C MET A 509 -0.69 -17.17 -1.37
N ASP A 510 -0.56 -18.46 -1.01
CA ASP A 510 -1.19 -19.60 -1.68
C ASP A 510 -2.68 -19.78 -1.35
N ARG A 511 -3.29 -18.82 -0.62
CA ARG A 511 -4.63 -18.86 -0.03
C ARG A 511 -4.84 -19.99 0.99
N GLY A 512 -3.80 -20.76 1.31
CA GLY A 512 -3.84 -21.79 2.33
C GLY A 512 -3.92 -21.16 3.71
N ILE A 513 -4.51 -21.87 4.67
CA ILE A 513 -4.49 -21.45 6.07
C ILE A 513 -3.26 -22.07 6.72
N TRP A 514 -2.47 -21.28 7.43
CA TRP A 514 -1.25 -21.73 8.08
C TRP A 514 -1.28 -21.39 9.55
N PHE A 515 -0.76 -22.28 10.40
CA PHE A 515 -0.70 -22.10 11.85
C PHE A 515 0.73 -22.12 12.36
N SER A 516 1.10 -21.14 13.17
CA SER A 516 2.29 -21.17 14.03
C SER A 516 1.84 -21.28 15.48
N ARG A 517 2.60 -22.03 16.30
CA ARG A 517 2.27 -22.32 17.70
C ARG A 517 3.33 -21.74 18.62
N LEU A 518 2.90 -21.14 19.72
CA LEU A 518 3.77 -20.64 20.77
C LEU A 518 4.15 -21.78 21.73
N GLY A 519 5.45 -22.12 21.74
CA GLY A 519 6.09 -22.90 22.80
C GLY A 519 6.91 -21.98 23.71
N THR A 520 8.21 -22.25 23.83
CA THR A 520 9.16 -21.27 24.37
C THR A 520 9.38 -20.09 23.41
N THR A 521 9.27 -20.36 22.11
CA THR A 521 9.28 -19.39 21.01
C THR A 521 8.19 -19.79 20.00
N TRP A 522 7.89 -18.92 19.05
CA TRP A 522 7.01 -19.27 17.92
C TRP A 522 7.68 -20.31 17.02
N GLY A 523 6.93 -21.36 16.67
CA GLY A 523 7.37 -22.38 15.71
C GLY A 523 7.21 -21.95 14.25
N ALA A 524 7.71 -22.77 13.33
CA ALA A 524 7.43 -22.60 11.90
C ALA A 524 5.93 -22.73 11.61
N PHE A 525 5.46 -22.07 10.56
CA PHE A 525 4.08 -22.23 10.10
C PHE A 525 3.87 -23.61 9.46
N SER A 526 2.78 -24.29 9.83
CA SER A 526 2.32 -25.54 9.22
C SER A 526 0.98 -25.33 8.53
N LYS A 527 0.85 -25.82 7.29
CA LYS A 527 -0.37 -25.66 6.48
C LYS A 527 -1.52 -26.52 7.00
N HIS A 528 -2.71 -25.94 7.03
CA HIS A 528 -3.96 -26.67 7.21
C HIS A 528 -4.19 -27.60 6.01
N PRO A 529 -4.56 -28.88 6.22
CA PRO A 529 -4.46 -29.90 5.19
C PRO A 529 -5.44 -29.76 4.01
N ALA A 530 -6.55 -29.04 4.17
CA ALA A 530 -7.66 -29.14 3.23
C ALA A 530 -8.41 -27.83 2.91
N LEU A 531 -8.06 -26.71 3.55
CA LEU A 531 -8.86 -25.48 3.43
C LEU A 531 -8.05 -24.31 2.92
N SER A 532 -8.73 -23.51 2.11
CA SER A 532 -8.27 -22.23 1.60
C SER A 532 -9.33 -21.16 1.87
N THR A 533 -8.90 -19.90 1.93
CA THR A 533 -9.76 -18.76 2.19
C THR A 533 -9.28 -17.54 1.41
N ILE A 534 -10.18 -16.58 1.19
CA ILE A 534 -9.91 -15.33 0.45
C ILE A 534 -9.82 -14.11 1.35
N THR A 535 -9.82 -14.31 2.68
CA THR A 535 -9.71 -13.27 3.70
C THR A 535 -8.92 -13.81 4.90
N ALA A 536 -8.76 -13.00 5.96
CA ALA A 536 -8.19 -13.49 7.21
C ALA A 536 -9.13 -14.52 7.88
N PRO A 537 -8.61 -15.61 8.48
CA PRO A 537 -9.40 -16.47 9.34
C PRO A 537 -9.80 -15.71 10.61
N ALA A 538 -10.81 -16.21 11.32
CA ALA A 538 -11.13 -15.77 12.68
C ALA A 538 -11.03 -16.94 13.65
N LEU A 539 -10.43 -16.71 14.81
CA LEU A 539 -10.23 -17.74 15.82
C LEU A 539 -10.92 -17.36 17.13
N VAL A 540 -11.57 -18.32 17.79
CA VAL A 540 -12.03 -18.17 19.17
C VAL A 540 -12.01 -19.50 19.91
N ASN A 541 -11.86 -19.45 21.22
CA ASN A 541 -11.85 -20.61 22.08
C ASN A 541 -13.16 -20.82 22.82
N GLN A 542 -13.63 -22.06 22.84
CA GLN A 542 -14.69 -22.54 23.73
C GLN A 542 -14.15 -23.75 24.51
N GLY A 543 -13.79 -23.53 25.79
CA GLY A 543 -13.09 -24.55 26.56
C GLY A 543 -11.78 -24.97 25.87
N ASN A 544 -11.64 -26.27 25.58
CA ASN A 544 -10.47 -26.82 24.87
C ASN A 544 -10.68 -26.94 23.35
N THR A 545 -11.78 -26.42 22.83
CA THR A 545 -12.09 -26.41 21.39
C THR A 545 -11.65 -25.07 20.79
N LEU A 546 -10.89 -25.12 19.70
CA LEU A 546 -10.62 -23.96 18.87
C LEU A 546 -11.65 -23.93 17.74
N HIS A 547 -12.37 -22.82 17.60
CA HIS A 547 -13.24 -22.57 16.46
C HIS A 547 -12.53 -21.65 15.46
N MET A 548 -12.65 -21.98 14.19
CA MET A 548 -12.10 -21.21 13.07
C MET A 548 -13.22 -20.84 12.10
N GLY A 549 -13.43 -19.54 11.92
CA GLY A 549 -14.35 -18.96 10.94
C GLY A 549 -13.58 -18.58 9.68
N LEU A 550 -14.18 -18.83 8.51
CA LEU A 550 -13.56 -18.58 7.21
C LEU A 550 -14.56 -18.03 6.21
N THR A 551 -14.09 -17.16 5.32
CA THR A 551 -14.79 -16.88 4.05
C THR A 551 -14.18 -17.77 2.97
N GLY A 552 -14.96 -18.74 2.49
CA GLY A 552 -14.52 -19.68 1.46
C GLY A 552 -14.21 -19.00 0.13
N THR A 553 -13.49 -19.70 -0.75
CA THR A 553 -13.20 -19.21 -2.10
C THR A 553 -14.45 -19.06 -2.99
N ASP A 554 -15.56 -19.65 -2.55
CA ASP A 554 -16.91 -19.53 -3.12
C ASP A 554 -17.72 -18.37 -2.50
N GLY A 555 -17.11 -17.57 -1.63
CA GLY A 555 -17.75 -16.47 -0.90
C GLY A 555 -18.64 -16.92 0.25
N ASN A 556 -18.74 -18.21 0.57
CA ASN A 556 -19.61 -18.67 1.64
C ASN A 556 -18.96 -18.57 3.03
N PRO A 557 -19.73 -18.28 4.09
CA PRO A 557 -19.24 -18.31 5.46
C PRO A 557 -19.16 -19.75 5.99
N TYR A 558 -17.98 -20.14 6.46
CA TYR A 558 -17.70 -21.47 7.00
C TYR A 558 -17.22 -21.40 8.44
N LEU A 559 -17.55 -22.45 9.21
CA LEU A 559 -16.97 -22.72 10.51
C LEU A 559 -16.34 -24.12 10.54
N GLN A 560 -15.14 -24.22 11.07
CA GLN A 560 -14.51 -25.49 11.42
C GLN A 560 -14.05 -25.46 12.87
N SER A 561 -13.94 -26.61 13.52
CA SER A 561 -13.52 -26.70 14.92
C SER A 561 -12.46 -27.77 15.11
N HIS A 562 -11.45 -27.46 15.91
CA HIS A 562 -10.42 -28.39 16.33
C HIS A 562 -10.66 -28.81 17.78
N ALA A 563 -10.87 -30.12 18.00
CA ALA A 563 -11.04 -30.72 19.31
C ALA A 563 -10.44 -32.13 19.33
N ASN A 564 -9.96 -32.58 20.49
CA ASN A 564 -9.40 -33.93 20.68
C ASN A 564 -8.27 -34.26 19.67
N GLY A 565 -7.44 -33.27 19.33
CA GLY A 565 -6.29 -33.46 18.44
C GLY A 565 -6.61 -33.49 16.94
N GLY A 566 -7.82 -33.11 16.51
CA GLY A 566 -8.16 -33.07 15.09
C GLY A 566 -9.24 -32.05 14.73
N TRP A 567 -9.29 -31.72 13.44
CA TRP A 567 -10.32 -30.86 12.85
C TRP A 567 -11.56 -31.66 12.47
N ASN A 568 -12.75 -31.13 12.76
CA ASN A 568 -14.00 -31.68 12.24
C ASN A 568 -14.24 -31.27 10.77
N THR A 569 -15.31 -31.78 10.16
CA THR A 569 -15.78 -31.28 8.87
C THR A 569 -16.25 -29.84 9.02
N HIS A 570 -15.85 -28.97 8.09
CA HIS A 570 -16.32 -27.59 8.06
C HIS A 570 -17.83 -27.54 7.73
N VAL A 571 -18.52 -26.55 8.29
CA VAL A 571 -19.96 -26.34 8.13
C VAL A 571 -20.19 -24.99 7.47
N ASN A 572 -21.01 -24.96 6.42
CA ASN A 572 -21.51 -23.72 5.83
C ASN A 572 -22.61 -23.14 6.72
N LEU A 573 -22.46 -21.88 7.16
CA LEU A 573 -23.40 -21.28 8.13
C LEU A 573 -24.65 -20.69 7.47
N ASP A 574 -24.49 -20.07 6.30
CA ASP A 574 -25.58 -19.54 5.49
C ASP A 574 -25.10 -19.17 4.09
N ARG A 575 -25.61 -19.86 3.06
CA ARG A 575 -25.28 -19.56 1.66
C ARG A 575 -25.89 -18.24 1.16
N SER A 576 -26.90 -17.71 1.85
CA SER A 576 -27.57 -16.47 1.43
C SER A 576 -26.78 -15.20 1.76
N TRP A 577 -25.75 -15.29 2.60
CA TRP A 577 -25.02 -14.12 3.07
C TRP A 577 -23.95 -13.61 2.10
N LEU A 578 -23.37 -14.49 1.27
CA LEU A 578 -22.23 -14.23 0.38
C LEU A 578 -21.23 -13.23 1.00
N ALA A 579 -20.35 -13.75 1.86
CA ALA A 579 -19.39 -12.97 2.61
C ALA A 579 -18.34 -12.31 1.71
N VAL A 580 -18.07 -11.03 1.95
CA VAL A 580 -17.06 -10.24 1.24
C VAL A 580 -15.89 -9.79 2.12
N GLY A 581 -15.92 -10.11 3.42
CA GLY A 581 -14.90 -9.75 4.39
C GLY A 581 -14.49 -10.92 5.28
N SER A 582 -13.50 -10.69 6.15
CA SER A 582 -13.12 -11.62 7.21
C SER A 582 -14.31 -11.84 8.15
N PRO A 583 -14.54 -13.08 8.62
CA PRO A 583 -15.53 -13.31 9.66
C PRO A 583 -15.03 -12.82 11.02
N ALA A 584 -15.94 -12.79 11.98
CA ALA A 584 -15.64 -12.52 13.38
C ALA A 584 -16.28 -13.58 14.26
N LEU A 585 -15.51 -14.08 15.22
CA LEU A 585 -15.98 -15.05 16.21
C LEU A 585 -15.90 -14.46 17.61
N GLY A 586 -16.88 -14.79 18.45
CA GLY A 586 -16.91 -14.34 19.83
C GLY A 586 -17.72 -15.27 20.71
N MET A 587 -17.38 -15.33 21.99
CA MET A 587 -18.12 -16.11 22.99
C MET A 587 -18.95 -15.18 23.87
N ARG A 588 -20.22 -15.52 24.11
CA ARG A 588 -21.06 -14.89 25.15
C ARG A 588 -21.81 -15.99 25.89
N ASN A 589 -21.67 -16.03 27.22
CA ASN A 589 -22.33 -17.04 28.08
C ASN A 589 -22.14 -18.47 27.55
N ASP A 590 -20.90 -18.79 27.15
CA ASP A 590 -20.50 -20.06 26.54
C ASP A 590 -21.19 -20.42 25.20
N ALA A 591 -21.95 -19.50 24.61
CA ALA A 591 -22.46 -19.64 23.25
C ALA A 591 -21.49 -19.00 22.24
N LEU A 592 -21.18 -19.76 21.18
CA LEU A 592 -20.38 -19.27 20.05
C LEU A 592 -21.23 -18.39 19.16
N HIS A 593 -20.70 -17.21 18.84
CA HIS A 593 -21.29 -16.25 17.92
C HIS A 593 -20.38 -16.12 16.70
N TYR A 594 -21.01 -15.94 15.53
CA TYR A 594 -20.36 -15.71 14.25
C TYR A 594 -20.96 -14.46 13.63
N ALA A 595 -20.12 -13.56 13.12
CA ALA A 595 -20.55 -12.42 12.33
C ALA A 595 -19.71 -12.28 11.05
N VAL A 596 -20.28 -11.70 10.00
CA VAL A 596 -19.57 -11.44 8.74
C VAL A 596 -20.25 -10.31 7.97
N THR A 597 -19.47 -9.56 7.19
CA THR A 597 -20.02 -8.59 6.23
C THR A 597 -20.46 -9.31 4.95
N GLY A 598 -21.74 -9.21 4.62
CA GLY A 598 -22.32 -9.76 3.40
C GLY A 598 -22.12 -8.84 2.19
N ALA A 599 -22.27 -9.38 0.99
CA ALA A 599 -22.18 -8.64 -0.26
C ALA A 599 -23.27 -7.53 -0.39
N ASP A 600 -24.32 -7.60 0.42
CA ASP A 600 -25.35 -6.57 0.55
C ASP A 600 -24.93 -5.38 1.43
N GLY A 601 -23.69 -5.39 1.95
CA GLY A 601 -23.14 -4.35 2.81
C GLY A 601 -23.62 -4.41 4.26
N ARG A 602 -24.40 -5.44 4.64
CA ARG A 602 -24.86 -5.63 6.02
C ARG A 602 -23.90 -6.52 6.79
N ILE A 603 -23.83 -6.32 8.11
CA ILE A 603 -23.19 -7.26 9.01
C ILE A 603 -24.24 -8.28 9.45
N TRP A 604 -24.07 -9.52 9.02
CA TRP A 604 -24.88 -10.65 9.41
C TRP A 604 -24.27 -11.33 10.63
N PHE A 605 -25.10 -11.80 11.57
CA PHE A 605 -24.64 -12.59 12.71
C PHE A 605 -25.63 -13.70 13.08
N LYS A 606 -25.09 -14.77 13.66
CA LYS A 606 -25.81 -15.91 14.25
C LYS A 606 -25.05 -16.42 15.47
N TYR A 607 -25.71 -17.24 16.27
CA TYR A 607 -25.08 -17.92 17.40
C TYR A 607 -25.57 -19.35 17.54
N VAL A 608 -24.79 -20.19 18.23
CA VAL A 608 -25.16 -21.57 18.56
C VAL A 608 -25.23 -21.74 20.07
N SER A 609 -26.38 -22.26 20.53
CA SER A 609 -26.63 -22.65 21.93
C SER A 609 -27.53 -23.89 21.94
N GLY A 610 -27.20 -24.91 22.73
CA GLY A 610 -28.09 -26.09 22.87
C GLY A 610 -28.20 -27.00 21.63
N GLY A 611 -27.22 -26.97 20.72
CA GLY A 611 -27.09 -27.96 19.63
C GLY A 611 -27.52 -27.49 18.23
N GLY A 612 -28.00 -26.25 18.07
CA GLY A 612 -28.38 -25.69 16.76
C GLY A 612 -28.06 -24.21 16.62
N TRP A 613 -27.87 -23.75 15.37
CA TRP A 613 -27.67 -22.34 15.05
C TRP A 613 -28.99 -21.58 15.07
N SER A 614 -28.94 -20.33 15.54
CA SER A 614 -30.04 -19.38 15.46
C SER A 614 -30.39 -19.05 14.00
N ALA A 615 -31.56 -18.43 13.81
CA ALA A 615 -31.85 -17.72 12.57
C ALA A 615 -30.86 -16.55 12.38
N GLY A 616 -30.70 -16.14 11.12
CA GLY A 616 -29.78 -15.07 10.75
C GLY A 616 -30.34 -13.70 11.07
N GLU A 617 -29.55 -12.90 11.75
CA GLU A 617 -29.91 -11.53 12.13
C GLU A 617 -28.86 -10.55 11.58
N SER A 618 -29.23 -9.28 11.45
CA SER A 618 -28.28 -8.23 11.06
C SER A 618 -27.96 -7.33 12.24
N ILE A 619 -26.71 -6.90 12.34
CA ILE A 619 -26.29 -5.84 13.27
C ILE A 619 -26.63 -4.51 12.60
N PRO A 620 -27.53 -3.68 13.17
CA PRO A 620 -27.91 -2.43 12.52
C PRO A 620 -26.71 -1.47 12.44
N SER A 621 -26.45 -0.88 11.28
CA SER A 621 -25.50 0.23 11.11
C SER A 621 -26.26 1.52 10.80
N THR A 622 -25.69 2.67 11.17
CA THR A 622 -26.24 4.00 10.84
C THR A 622 -25.79 4.52 9.47
N GLY A 623 -24.84 3.83 8.83
CA GLY A 623 -24.28 4.13 7.52
C GLY A 623 -23.63 2.89 6.89
N PRO A 624 -23.06 3.02 5.68
CA PRO A 624 -22.35 1.92 5.00
C PRO A 624 -21.23 1.33 5.86
N VAL A 625 -21.20 0.01 5.96
CA VAL A 625 -20.11 -0.71 6.64
C VAL A 625 -18.97 -0.91 5.65
N VAL A 626 -17.78 -0.46 6.00
CA VAL A 626 -16.62 -0.42 5.09
C VAL A 626 -15.51 -1.40 5.45
N ALA A 627 -15.68 -2.17 6.54
CA ALA A 627 -14.76 -3.23 6.95
C ALA A 627 -15.48 -4.39 7.65
N ALA A 628 -14.79 -5.51 7.83
CA ALA A 628 -15.29 -6.63 8.63
C ALA A 628 -15.59 -6.21 10.09
N PRO A 629 -16.55 -6.87 10.77
CA PRO A 629 -16.79 -6.63 12.19
C PRO A 629 -15.74 -7.32 13.07
N ALA A 630 -15.73 -6.99 14.36
CA ALA A 630 -15.20 -7.80 15.44
C ALA A 630 -16.29 -8.02 16.49
N ILE A 631 -16.30 -9.17 17.16
CA ILE A 631 -17.27 -9.47 18.23
C ILE A 631 -16.61 -10.10 19.44
N ALA A 632 -17.08 -9.76 20.65
CA ALA A 632 -16.64 -10.39 21.90
C ALA A 632 -17.73 -10.27 22.98
N GLY A 633 -17.87 -11.28 23.83
CA GLY A 633 -18.74 -11.20 25.00
C GLY A 633 -18.00 -10.65 26.22
N TYR A 634 -18.59 -9.65 26.88
CA TYR A 634 -18.08 -9.05 28.10
C TYR A 634 -19.22 -8.89 29.11
N LYS A 635 -19.05 -9.45 30.32
CA LYS A 635 -20.06 -9.42 31.40
C LYS A 635 -21.48 -9.83 30.95
N GLY A 636 -21.56 -10.89 30.12
CA GLY A 636 -22.82 -11.43 29.61
C GLY A 636 -23.46 -10.65 28.45
N ILE A 637 -22.81 -9.60 27.97
CA ILE A 637 -23.27 -8.76 26.85
C ILE A 637 -22.36 -9.03 25.65
N LEU A 638 -22.93 -9.16 24.45
CA LEU A 638 -22.15 -9.28 23.22
C LEU A 638 -21.83 -7.87 22.73
N TYR A 639 -20.58 -7.58 22.45
CA TYR A 639 -20.13 -6.35 21.82
C TYR A 639 -19.74 -6.62 20.38
N ALA A 640 -20.10 -5.71 19.48
CA ALA A 640 -19.66 -5.69 18.09
C ALA A 640 -19.00 -4.35 17.79
N ALA A 641 -17.81 -4.40 17.21
CA ALA A 641 -17.10 -3.23 16.71
C ALA A 641 -16.98 -3.31 15.19
N PHE A 642 -17.15 -2.21 14.47
CA PHE A 642 -17.03 -2.15 13.02
C PHE A 642 -16.77 -0.72 12.54
N LEU A 643 -16.35 -0.55 11.28
CA LEU A 643 -16.17 0.75 10.66
C LEU A 643 -17.42 1.14 9.87
N ALA A 644 -17.92 2.36 10.09
CA ALA A 644 -19.05 2.92 9.35
C ALA A 644 -18.81 4.38 8.97
N THR A 645 -19.29 4.76 7.79
CA THR A 645 -19.23 6.14 7.24
C THR A 645 -20.55 6.88 7.34
#